data_AF-A0A7C1IL34-F1
#
_entry.id   AF-A0A7C1IL34-F1
#
_cell.length_a   1.000
_cell.length_b   1.000
_cell.length_c   1.000
_cell.angle_alpha   90.00
_cell.angle_beta   90.00
_cell.angle_gamma   90.00
#
_symmetry.space_group_name_H-M   'P 1'
#
loop_
_entity.id
_entity.type
_entity.pdbx_description
1 polymer ?
#
loop_
_entity_poly.entity_id
_entity_poly.type
_entity_poly.pdbx_seq_one_letter_code
_entity_poly.pdbx_strand_id
1 'polypeptide(L)'
;MSENTSASSQIASHNSWNQARRRAFLQRLYSTLGLSRQPTELLSFEEVQEKLRLTQNAYRGLQQVPLNQIVGSVGRYNDFTRTFLPLIEDDSWRWRRVAELQAEMGLPPIELYRVGDAYFVKDGNHRVSVARQYGAKTIEAYVWEYETPVGGLSADAQIDELIVKAEYRAFLDRTRLEFSRPEQSIVLTEPGMYPALELEIEVYRQNLEQIDGEPRTYEEAATAWYDMVYTLAVDVIRESEVLKLFPGRTEADLYVWVSRHRKELSERYGEHVSLRDAVARLAEEQHRPGPVERMVQSVASSVAGLVHSLTPDREVPEPEPPPTEDEPLGKLLAQVQTYPPEMAYAGQRGDEWRQWQQMLRAKVWELLGMTYQPAEQVEVEVLGTSLLSGVQCTKILMTAADGIRLPAYIMHPVDLEGPAPALYVFPGHGTIQQVAGGERSPHQGNALSLAQAGYVTMTVEERGFGELARVDHIALDNIARLVGRTWMGITIEDALRALDYLQTRPDVSPDRLGVTGLGLGGGLALYLAALDERLRAVVIQNYLGGDIDPLTVLGHGCDFVPNLRRYAELSDVARLIVPRPALYVYPKGRSTTVAARASFDRMRPSYEVFRCPDRTRFYEHDKGSDYDAAVARLWFDRWLVEEEDPSCLLWAPVEKSGC
;
A
#
# COMPACT_ATOMS: atom_id res chain seq x y z
N MET A 1 47.79 49.99 -10.45
CA MET A 1 46.49 50.08 -9.73
C MET A 1 45.42 49.11 -10.28
N SER A 2 45.64 48.39 -11.39
CA SER A 2 44.66 47.45 -11.96
C SER A 2 44.75 45.99 -11.45
N GLU A 3 45.92 45.52 -11.00
CA GLU A 3 46.09 44.13 -10.51
C GLU A 3 45.50 43.90 -9.11
N ASN A 4 45.51 44.91 -8.22
CA ASN A 4 44.87 44.80 -6.90
C ASN A 4 43.33 44.79 -6.98
N THR A 5 42.75 45.39 -8.03
CA THR A 5 41.29 45.44 -8.21
C THR A 5 40.75 44.09 -8.67
N SER A 6 41.45 43.37 -9.55
CA SER A 6 40.98 42.05 -10.04
C SER A 6 41.04 40.96 -8.96
N ALA A 7 42.08 40.94 -8.13
CA ALA A 7 42.19 40.02 -7.00
C ALA A 7 41.10 40.28 -5.94
N SER A 8 40.79 41.56 -5.67
CA SER A 8 39.69 41.93 -4.76
C SER A 8 38.30 41.58 -5.33
N SER A 9 38.11 41.73 -6.65
CA SER A 9 36.88 41.37 -7.36
C SER A 9 36.64 39.85 -7.36
N GLN A 10 37.70 39.05 -7.54
CA GLN A 10 37.63 37.58 -7.48
C GLN A 10 37.32 37.05 -6.06
N ILE A 11 37.88 37.67 -5.02
CA ILE A 11 37.56 37.30 -3.63
C ILE A 11 36.12 37.71 -3.29
N ALA A 12 35.67 38.88 -3.76
CA ALA A 12 34.30 39.34 -3.58
C ALA A 12 33.28 38.46 -4.33
N SER A 13 33.56 38.07 -5.58
CA SER A 13 32.70 37.19 -6.39
C SER A 13 32.59 35.80 -5.76
N HIS A 14 33.69 35.27 -5.20
CA HIS A 14 33.72 34.01 -4.47
C HIS A 14 32.87 34.05 -3.18
N ASN A 15 32.97 35.12 -2.39
CA ASN A 15 32.17 35.29 -1.18
C ASN A 15 30.68 35.50 -1.48
N SER A 16 30.35 36.27 -2.52
CA SER A 16 28.98 36.48 -2.98
C SER A 16 28.33 35.19 -3.49
N TRP A 17 29.08 34.33 -4.19
CA TRP A 17 28.63 32.98 -4.58
C TRP A 17 28.31 32.12 -3.36
N ASN A 18 29.21 32.08 -2.36
CA ASN A 18 29.00 31.32 -1.14
C ASN A 18 27.78 31.83 -0.34
N GLN A 19 27.54 33.14 -0.34
CA GLN A 19 26.36 33.74 0.28
C GLN A 19 25.06 33.40 -0.47
N ALA A 20 25.07 33.48 -1.81
CA ALA A 20 23.93 33.12 -2.65
C ALA A 20 23.56 31.64 -2.48
N ARG A 21 24.55 30.73 -2.41
CA ARG A 21 24.35 29.30 -2.17
C ARG A 21 23.84 29.01 -0.76
N ARG A 22 24.36 29.69 0.27
CA ARG A 22 23.83 29.58 1.64
C ARG A 22 22.36 30.02 1.71
N ARG A 23 21.98 31.07 0.98
CA ARG A 23 20.57 31.50 0.88
C ARG A 23 19.72 30.53 0.07
N ALA A 24 20.24 29.96 -1.03
CA ALA A 24 19.55 28.94 -1.82
C ALA A 24 19.29 27.69 -0.96
N PHE A 25 20.32 27.26 -0.23
CA PHE A 25 20.26 26.16 0.72
C PHE A 25 19.27 26.45 1.85
N LEU A 26 19.32 27.63 2.46
CA LEU A 26 18.37 28.03 3.50
C LEU A 26 16.95 28.15 2.96
N GLN A 27 16.71 28.70 1.77
CA GLN A 27 15.37 28.76 1.18
C GLN A 27 14.81 27.38 0.87
N ARG A 28 15.64 26.49 0.32
CA ARG A 28 15.27 25.09 0.09
C ARG A 28 15.07 24.35 1.41
N LEU A 29 15.85 24.65 2.43
CA LEU A 29 15.69 24.10 3.77
C LEU A 29 14.40 24.62 4.43
N TYR A 30 14.12 25.92 4.38
CA TYR A 30 12.88 26.51 4.90
C TYR A 30 11.64 26.00 4.16
N SER A 31 11.72 25.74 2.86
CA SER A 31 10.60 25.16 2.12
C SER A 31 10.44 23.66 2.33
N THR A 32 11.53 22.89 2.36
CA THR A 32 11.48 21.44 2.66
C THR A 32 11.09 21.17 4.11
N LEU A 33 11.29 22.13 5.02
CA LEU A 33 10.80 22.14 6.40
C LEU A 33 9.40 22.76 6.56
N GLY A 34 8.73 23.17 5.46
CA GLY A 34 7.36 23.70 5.50
C GLY A 34 7.17 25.10 6.11
N LEU A 35 8.27 25.84 6.32
CA LEU A 35 8.29 27.16 6.98
C LEU A 35 8.06 28.35 6.02
N SER A 36 7.86 28.09 4.72
CA SER A 36 7.55 29.11 3.69
C SER A 36 6.43 28.62 2.77
N ARG A 37 5.39 29.45 2.57
CA ARG A 37 4.27 29.21 1.63
C ARG A 37 4.58 29.63 0.18
N GLN A 38 5.81 30.08 -0.10
CA GLN A 38 6.17 30.50 -1.46
C GLN A 38 6.69 29.30 -2.26
N PRO A 39 6.24 29.11 -3.51
CA PRO A 39 6.72 28.00 -4.33
C PRO A 39 8.24 28.09 -4.49
N THR A 40 8.93 26.95 -4.52
CA THR A 40 10.41 26.96 -4.43
C THR A 40 11.16 26.75 -5.71
N GLU A 41 10.46 26.33 -6.76
CA GLU A 41 11.04 26.07 -8.06
C GLU A 41 10.63 27.15 -9.05
N LEU A 42 11.50 27.39 -10.04
CA LEU A 42 11.15 28.23 -11.18
C LEU A 42 10.13 27.51 -12.03
N LEU A 43 9.21 28.27 -12.59
CA LEU A 43 8.22 27.72 -13.51
C LEU A 43 8.86 27.40 -14.86
N SER A 44 8.55 26.22 -15.40
CA SER A 44 8.90 25.85 -16.75
C SER A 44 7.99 26.58 -17.74
N PHE A 45 8.57 27.32 -18.68
CA PHE A 45 7.78 27.95 -19.74
C PHE A 45 7.09 26.92 -20.64
N GLU A 46 7.72 25.77 -20.89
CA GLU A 46 7.18 24.73 -21.77
C GLU A 46 5.86 24.15 -21.20
N GLU A 47 5.83 23.91 -19.89
CA GLU A 47 4.62 23.44 -19.19
C GLU A 47 3.51 24.50 -19.22
N VAL A 48 3.87 25.78 -19.03
CA VAL A 48 2.91 26.89 -19.10
C VAL A 48 2.39 27.07 -20.53
N GLN A 49 3.24 26.90 -21.54
CA GLN A 49 2.88 26.99 -22.95
C GLN A 49 1.90 25.89 -23.35
N GLU A 50 2.14 24.66 -22.92
CA GLU A 50 1.26 23.51 -23.19
C GLU A 50 -0.10 23.69 -22.51
N LYS A 51 -0.10 24.00 -21.20
CA LYS A 51 -1.31 24.10 -20.38
C LYS A 51 -2.20 25.30 -20.76
N LEU A 52 -1.60 26.44 -21.09
CA LEU A 52 -2.35 27.66 -21.45
C LEU A 52 -2.52 27.87 -22.97
N ARG A 53 -2.06 26.91 -23.79
CA ARG A 53 -2.11 26.94 -25.27
C ARG A 53 -1.61 28.27 -25.84
N LEU A 54 -0.44 28.71 -25.37
CA LEU A 54 0.08 30.03 -25.70
C LEU A 54 0.42 30.14 -27.19
N THR A 55 0.05 31.26 -27.80
CA THR A 55 0.44 31.61 -29.17
C THR A 55 1.44 32.77 -29.15
N GLN A 56 2.56 32.60 -29.86
CA GLN A 56 3.58 33.64 -29.96
C GLN A 56 3.06 34.77 -30.85
N ASN A 57 3.03 36.00 -30.33
CA ASN A 57 2.36 37.11 -31.03
C ASN A 57 3.29 38.26 -31.43
N ALA A 58 4.23 38.71 -30.57
CA ALA A 58 5.01 39.91 -30.89
C ALA A 58 6.36 40.06 -30.14
N TYR A 59 7.36 40.61 -30.84
CA TYR A 59 8.60 41.10 -30.21
C TYR A 59 8.41 42.54 -29.70
N ARG A 60 8.74 42.79 -28.43
CA ARG A 60 8.49 44.04 -27.71
C ARG A 60 9.74 44.89 -27.47
N GLY A 61 10.90 44.48 -28.00
CA GLY A 61 12.14 45.25 -27.94
C GLY A 61 12.83 45.21 -26.58
N LEU A 62 13.82 46.11 -26.39
CA LEU A 62 14.58 46.26 -25.16
C LEU A 62 13.78 47.03 -24.11
N GLN A 63 13.62 46.46 -22.91
CA GLN A 63 12.84 47.02 -21.82
C GLN A 63 13.54 46.86 -20.46
N GLN A 64 13.23 47.75 -19.53
CA GLN A 64 13.56 47.58 -18.11
C GLN A 64 12.47 46.73 -17.44
N VAL A 65 12.80 45.49 -17.09
CA VAL A 65 11.84 44.54 -16.53
C VAL A 65 12.01 44.45 -15.02
N PRO A 66 10.93 44.63 -14.23
CA PRO A 66 10.96 44.43 -12.79
C PRO A 66 11.39 43.01 -12.42
N LEU A 67 12.43 42.89 -11.59
CA LEU A 67 12.97 41.59 -11.24
C LEU A 67 11.96 40.72 -10.51
N ASN A 68 11.01 41.28 -9.75
CA ASN A 68 9.95 40.52 -9.08
C ASN A 68 8.92 39.90 -10.03
N GLN A 69 8.82 40.38 -11.27
CA GLN A 69 7.91 39.84 -12.28
C GLN A 69 8.53 38.68 -13.09
N ILE A 70 9.82 38.39 -12.88
CA ILE A 70 10.50 37.23 -13.48
C ILE A 70 10.28 36.02 -12.59
N VAL A 71 9.43 35.09 -13.06
CA VAL A 71 8.88 34.00 -12.24
C VAL A 71 9.29 32.60 -12.71
N GLY A 72 9.87 32.48 -13.90
CA GLY A 72 10.22 31.19 -14.47
C GLY A 72 11.33 31.24 -15.52
N SER A 73 11.60 30.10 -16.14
CA SER A 73 12.65 29.95 -17.15
C SER A 73 12.19 29.04 -18.28
N VAL A 74 12.63 29.34 -19.50
CA VAL A 74 12.40 28.51 -20.70
C VAL A 74 13.30 27.27 -20.68
N GLY A 75 14.42 27.34 -19.97
CA GLY A 75 15.30 26.21 -19.72
C GLY A 75 16.19 26.46 -18.52
N ARG A 76 16.68 25.39 -17.87
CA ARG A 76 17.44 25.47 -16.60
C ARG A 76 16.61 25.91 -15.38
N TYR A 77 15.30 25.67 -15.40
CA TYR A 77 14.39 25.96 -14.28
C TYR A 77 14.71 25.12 -13.03
N ASN A 78 15.31 23.94 -13.18
CA ASN A 78 15.81 23.09 -12.09
C ASN A 78 17.15 23.54 -11.50
N ASP A 79 17.86 24.46 -12.18
CA ASP A 79 19.20 24.87 -11.78
C ASP A 79 19.17 26.00 -10.73
N PHE A 80 18.00 26.58 -10.47
CA PHE A 80 17.80 27.70 -9.56
C PHE A 80 16.52 27.58 -8.73
N THR A 81 16.49 28.23 -7.56
CA THR A 81 15.25 28.43 -6.78
C THR A 81 14.30 29.40 -7.50
N ARG A 82 13.03 29.49 -7.07
CA ARG A 82 12.07 30.52 -7.55
C ARG A 82 12.62 31.95 -7.47
N THR A 83 13.54 32.21 -6.55
CA THR A 83 14.20 33.51 -6.42
C THR A 83 15.47 33.66 -7.29
N PHE A 84 15.72 32.73 -8.22
CA PHE A 84 16.90 32.64 -9.07
C PHE A 84 18.22 32.43 -8.30
N LEU A 85 18.20 31.75 -7.14
CA LEU A 85 19.44 31.40 -6.44
C LEU A 85 19.98 30.06 -6.97
N PRO A 86 21.28 29.94 -7.26
CA PRO A 86 21.85 28.76 -7.93
C PRO A 86 21.85 27.53 -7.03
N LEU A 87 21.47 26.37 -7.60
CA LEU A 87 21.38 25.08 -6.91
C LEU A 87 22.50 24.10 -7.30
N ILE A 88 23.07 24.21 -8.50
CA ILE A 88 24.10 23.29 -9.04
C ILE A 88 25.52 23.84 -8.82
N GLU A 89 26.42 23.01 -8.30
CA GLU A 89 27.79 23.40 -7.91
C GLU A 89 28.73 23.64 -9.11
N ASP A 90 28.55 22.88 -10.19
CA ASP A 90 29.38 22.96 -11.41
C ASP A 90 29.23 24.28 -12.19
N ASP A 91 28.21 25.08 -11.87
CA ASP A 91 27.93 26.37 -12.49
C ASP A 91 28.69 27.55 -11.83
N SER A 92 29.46 27.27 -10.78
CA SER A 92 30.16 28.29 -9.96
C SER A 92 31.05 29.22 -10.79
N TRP A 93 31.75 28.68 -11.79
CA TRP A 93 32.64 29.48 -12.63
C TRP A 93 31.87 30.45 -13.55
N ARG A 94 30.71 30.04 -14.09
CA ARG A 94 29.85 30.89 -14.94
C ARG A 94 29.25 32.01 -14.13
N TRP A 95 28.73 31.69 -12.94
CA TRP A 95 28.12 32.68 -12.06
C TRP A 95 29.14 33.71 -11.57
N ARG A 96 30.34 33.28 -11.14
CA ARG A 96 31.41 34.19 -10.69
C ARG A 96 31.86 35.13 -11.79
N ARG A 97 32.01 34.63 -13.02
CA ARG A 97 32.36 35.47 -14.18
C ARG A 97 31.29 36.53 -14.46
N VAL A 98 30.00 36.20 -14.29
CA VAL A 98 28.90 37.15 -14.44
C VAL A 98 28.89 38.17 -13.29
N ALA A 99 29.19 37.76 -12.07
CA ALA A 99 29.30 38.66 -10.92
C ALA A 99 30.48 39.65 -11.04
N GLU A 100 31.60 39.21 -11.60
CA GLU A 100 32.75 40.05 -11.93
C GLU A 100 32.40 41.08 -13.02
N LEU A 101 31.75 40.63 -14.10
CA LEU A 101 31.29 41.52 -15.17
C LEU A 101 30.32 42.60 -14.66
N GLN A 102 29.41 42.26 -13.74
CA GLN A 102 28.50 43.23 -13.12
C GLN A 102 29.25 44.32 -12.34
N ALA A 103 30.36 43.97 -11.68
CA ALA A 103 31.16 44.93 -10.93
C ALA A 103 31.99 45.86 -11.82
N GLU A 104 32.40 45.39 -13.00
CA GLU A 104 33.28 46.12 -13.91
C GLU A 104 32.54 47.01 -14.91
N MET A 105 31.47 46.50 -15.54
CA MET A 105 30.82 47.15 -16.69
C MET A 105 29.28 47.10 -16.67
N GLY A 106 28.69 46.42 -15.70
CA GLY A 106 27.24 46.15 -15.67
C GLY A 106 26.84 44.91 -16.47
N LEU A 107 25.62 44.41 -16.26
CA LEU A 107 25.10 43.22 -16.92
C LEU A 107 24.57 43.53 -18.33
N PRO A 108 24.92 42.72 -19.36
CA PRO A 108 24.30 42.84 -20.68
C PRO A 108 22.82 42.40 -20.65
N PRO A 109 21.97 42.92 -21.57
CA PRO A 109 20.54 42.59 -21.60
C PRO A 109 20.24 41.10 -21.74
N ILE A 110 19.22 40.63 -21.03
CA ILE A 110 18.75 39.23 -21.05
C ILE A 110 17.66 39.02 -22.11
N GLU A 111 17.23 37.77 -22.35
CA GLU A 111 16.07 37.47 -23.20
C GLU A 111 14.93 36.89 -22.36
N LEU A 112 13.73 37.45 -22.50
CA LEU A 112 12.54 37.07 -21.74
C LEU A 112 11.34 36.77 -22.64
N TYR A 113 10.57 35.75 -22.24
CA TYR A 113 9.21 35.54 -22.72
C TYR A 113 8.22 36.13 -21.72
N ARG A 114 7.30 36.95 -22.20
CA ARG A 114 6.23 37.58 -21.41
C ARG A 114 4.92 36.87 -21.69
N VAL A 115 4.20 36.52 -20.63
CA VAL A 115 2.84 36.01 -20.70
C VAL A 115 2.04 36.78 -19.64
N GLY A 116 1.07 37.60 -20.05
CA GLY A 116 0.45 38.58 -19.14
C GLY A 116 1.50 39.53 -18.52
N ASP A 117 1.55 39.64 -17.19
CA ASP A 117 2.55 40.42 -16.43
C ASP A 117 3.71 39.55 -15.90
N ALA A 118 3.71 38.25 -16.22
CA ALA A 118 4.75 37.31 -15.82
C ALA A 118 5.83 37.16 -16.90
N TYR A 119 7.09 37.05 -16.47
CA TYR A 119 8.24 36.90 -17.36
C TYR A 119 9.01 35.60 -17.09
N PHE A 120 9.48 34.98 -18.17
CA PHE A 120 10.24 33.73 -18.19
C PHE A 120 11.59 33.95 -18.87
N VAL A 121 12.68 33.51 -18.25
CA VAL A 121 14.02 33.72 -18.78
C VAL A 121 14.31 32.72 -19.89
N LYS A 122 14.50 33.22 -21.11
CA LYS A 122 14.96 32.42 -22.25
C LYS A 122 16.49 32.35 -22.26
N ASP A 123 17.15 33.47 -22.02
CA ASP A 123 18.60 33.55 -21.87
C ASP A 123 18.98 34.55 -20.77
N GLY A 124 20.00 34.23 -19.97
CA GLY A 124 20.49 35.10 -18.90
C GLY A 124 20.12 34.73 -17.46
N ASN A 125 19.79 33.46 -17.17
CA ASN A 125 19.42 32.98 -15.82
C ASN A 125 20.45 33.39 -14.73
N HIS A 126 21.75 33.23 -15.00
CA HIS A 126 22.83 33.64 -14.10
C HIS A 126 22.91 35.17 -13.90
N ARG A 127 22.53 35.95 -14.91
CA ARG A 127 22.49 37.42 -14.84
C ARG A 127 21.33 37.89 -13.96
N VAL A 128 20.16 37.25 -14.06
CA VAL A 128 19.03 37.50 -13.16
C VAL A 128 19.40 37.16 -11.72
N SER A 129 20.08 36.02 -11.51
CA SER A 129 20.60 35.59 -10.20
C SER A 129 21.55 36.63 -9.58
N VAL A 130 22.55 37.06 -10.35
CA VAL A 130 23.53 38.07 -9.94
C VAL A 130 22.84 39.42 -9.67
N ALA A 131 21.96 39.88 -10.56
CA ALA A 131 21.24 41.14 -10.38
C ALA A 131 20.43 41.16 -9.07
N ARG A 132 19.74 40.06 -8.74
CA ARG A 132 19.01 39.92 -7.47
C ARG A 132 19.94 39.87 -6.25
N GLN A 133 21.07 39.17 -6.36
CA GLN A 133 22.06 39.08 -5.28
C GLN A 133 22.67 40.44 -4.93
N TYR A 134 22.88 41.30 -5.94
CA TYR A 134 23.34 42.68 -5.78
C TYR A 134 22.20 43.70 -5.52
N GLY A 135 20.97 43.23 -5.32
CA GLY A 135 19.83 44.07 -4.91
C GLY A 135 19.26 44.98 -6.00
N ALA A 136 19.50 44.69 -7.28
CA ALA A 136 18.84 45.40 -8.37
C ALA A 136 17.33 45.21 -8.30
N LYS A 137 16.57 46.22 -8.76
CA LYS A 137 15.10 46.17 -8.84
C LYS A 137 14.59 45.83 -10.22
N THR A 138 15.36 46.17 -11.26
CA THR A 138 15.05 45.91 -12.66
C THR A 138 16.27 45.34 -13.37
N ILE A 139 16.05 44.74 -14.54
CA ILE A 139 17.10 44.28 -15.45
C ILE A 139 16.71 44.60 -16.89
N GLU A 140 17.68 44.94 -17.73
CA GLU A 140 17.45 45.17 -19.16
C GLU A 140 17.21 43.84 -19.87
N ALA A 141 16.14 43.75 -20.66
CA ALA A 141 15.73 42.54 -21.34
C ALA A 141 15.12 42.79 -22.72
N TYR A 142 15.43 41.92 -23.67
CA TYR A 142 14.67 41.77 -24.91
C TYR A 142 13.45 40.89 -24.64
N VAL A 143 12.25 41.38 -24.95
CA VAL A 143 10.98 40.73 -24.55
C VAL A 143 10.20 40.21 -25.75
N TRP A 144 9.77 38.95 -25.72
CA TRP A 144 8.81 38.36 -26.66
C TRP A 144 7.51 38.04 -25.94
N GLU A 145 6.37 38.45 -26.49
CA GLU A 145 5.06 38.31 -25.85
C GLU A 145 4.26 37.15 -26.44
N TYR A 146 3.64 36.39 -25.53
CA TYR A 146 2.75 35.27 -25.79
C TYR A 146 1.38 35.59 -25.23
N GLU A 147 0.33 35.36 -26.03
CA GLU A 147 -1.05 35.57 -25.63
C GLU A 147 -1.70 34.27 -25.14
N THR A 148 -2.69 34.42 -24.26
CA THR A 148 -3.48 33.32 -23.72
C THR A 148 -4.98 33.57 -23.90
N PRO A 149 -5.77 32.55 -24.29
CA PRO A 149 -7.22 32.69 -24.45
C PRO A 149 -7.99 32.97 -23.15
N VAL A 150 -7.39 32.71 -21.99
CA VAL A 150 -8.05 32.75 -20.66
C VAL A 150 -7.83 34.05 -19.87
N GLY A 151 -7.32 35.10 -20.51
CA GLY A 151 -7.00 36.38 -19.87
C GLY A 151 -5.64 36.36 -19.17
N GLY A 152 -4.94 37.50 -19.19
CA GLY A 152 -3.52 37.59 -18.84
C GLY A 152 -3.16 37.16 -17.40
N LEU A 153 -1.94 36.66 -17.24
CA LEU A 153 -1.32 36.37 -15.95
C LEU A 153 -1.00 37.65 -15.19
N SER A 154 -1.10 37.66 -13.86
CA SER A 154 -0.43 38.69 -13.05
C SER A 154 0.82 38.09 -12.40
N ALA A 155 1.82 38.92 -12.07
CA ALA A 155 3.07 38.43 -11.45
C ALA A 155 2.87 37.83 -10.04
N ASP A 156 1.78 38.23 -9.37
CA ASP A 156 1.49 37.88 -7.98
C ASP A 156 0.31 36.89 -7.86
N ALA A 157 -0.63 36.89 -8.81
CA ALA A 157 -1.74 35.94 -8.87
C ALA A 157 -1.28 34.62 -9.48
N GLN A 158 -1.48 33.56 -8.70
CA GLN A 158 -0.81 32.30 -8.81
C GLN A 158 -1.16 31.62 -10.15
N ILE A 159 -0.13 31.27 -10.92
CA ILE A 159 -0.24 30.49 -12.16
C ILE A 159 -1.11 29.24 -11.99
N ASP A 160 -1.12 28.69 -10.77
CA ASP A 160 -1.99 27.61 -10.35
C ASP A 160 -3.49 27.94 -10.54
N GLU A 161 -3.93 29.16 -10.23
CA GLU A 161 -5.33 29.60 -10.40
C GLU A 161 -5.73 29.66 -11.88
N LEU A 162 -4.81 30.07 -12.76
CA LEU A 162 -5.07 30.12 -14.20
C LEU A 162 -5.03 28.73 -14.84
N ILE A 163 -4.16 27.84 -14.37
CA ILE A 163 -4.16 26.44 -14.76
C ILE A 163 -5.48 25.78 -14.34
N VAL A 164 -5.92 25.98 -13.10
CA VAL A 164 -7.21 25.47 -12.60
C VAL A 164 -8.38 25.98 -13.45
N LYS A 165 -8.41 27.26 -13.81
CA LYS A 165 -9.47 27.82 -14.69
C LYS A 165 -9.43 27.24 -16.10
N ALA A 166 -8.23 27.06 -16.67
CA ALA A 166 -8.07 26.46 -17.99
C ALA A 166 -8.50 24.98 -18.00
N GLU A 167 -8.10 24.23 -16.98
CA GLU A 167 -8.50 22.84 -16.76
C GLU A 167 -10.00 22.71 -16.53
N TYR A 168 -10.62 23.59 -15.73
CA TYR A 168 -12.07 23.60 -15.53
C TYR A 168 -12.80 23.83 -16.85
N ARG A 169 -12.32 24.76 -17.68
CA ARG A 169 -12.94 25.00 -18.99
C ARG A 169 -12.82 23.78 -19.90
N ALA A 170 -11.65 23.16 -19.96
CA ALA A 170 -11.43 21.94 -20.75
C ALA A 170 -12.33 20.79 -20.27
N PHE A 171 -12.48 20.65 -18.94
CA PHE A 171 -13.35 19.66 -18.32
C PHE A 171 -14.82 19.85 -18.72
N LEU A 172 -15.34 21.08 -18.68
CA LEU A 172 -16.71 21.37 -19.13
C LEU A 172 -16.87 21.11 -20.64
N ASP A 173 -15.92 21.59 -21.45
CA ASP A 173 -15.95 21.38 -22.90
C ASP A 173 -16.03 19.89 -23.29
N ARG A 174 -15.38 19.02 -22.51
CA ARG A 174 -15.32 17.58 -22.75
C ARG A 174 -16.50 16.82 -22.15
N THR A 175 -16.94 17.18 -20.95
CA THR A 175 -18.00 16.45 -20.22
C THR A 175 -19.41 16.92 -20.59
N ARG A 176 -19.55 18.16 -21.08
CA ARG A 176 -20.84 18.83 -21.34
C ARG A 176 -21.76 18.89 -20.12
N LEU A 177 -21.22 18.74 -18.91
CA LEU A 177 -22.01 18.78 -17.67
C LEU A 177 -22.69 20.14 -17.47
N GLU A 178 -22.17 21.22 -18.05
CA GLU A 178 -22.84 22.53 -18.04
C GLU A 178 -24.20 22.54 -18.77
N PHE A 179 -24.44 21.57 -19.66
CA PHE A 179 -25.71 21.40 -20.37
C PHE A 179 -26.56 20.29 -19.77
N SER A 180 -25.95 19.13 -19.45
CA SER A 180 -26.70 17.99 -18.91
C SER A 180 -27.08 18.17 -17.44
N ARG A 181 -26.23 18.82 -16.64
CA ARG A 181 -26.47 19.15 -15.21
C ARG A 181 -26.11 20.61 -14.95
N PRO A 182 -26.95 21.58 -15.39
CA PRO A 182 -26.67 23.01 -15.25
C PRO A 182 -26.43 23.48 -13.80
N GLU A 183 -26.95 22.73 -12.83
CA GLU A 183 -26.78 22.93 -11.39
C GLU A 183 -25.43 22.45 -10.82
N GLN A 184 -24.56 21.85 -11.64
CA GLN A 184 -23.28 21.34 -11.19
C GLN A 184 -22.39 22.43 -10.57
N SER A 185 -21.69 22.08 -9.49
CA SER A 185 -20.74 22.95 -8.79
C SER A 185 -19.43 22.22 -8.48
N ILE A 186 -18.75 21.73 -9.53
CA ILE A 186 -17.45 21.07 -9.41
C ILE A 186 -16.34 22.13 -9.46
N VAL A 187 -16.03 22.70 -8.29
CA VAL A 187 -15.00 23.74 -8.15
C VAL A 187 -13.76 23.12 -7.51
N LEU A 188 -12.68 22.93 -8.26
CA LEU A 188 -11.40 22.46 -7.71
C LEU A 188 -10.43 23.62 -7.50
N THR A 189 -9.55 23.50 -6.51
CA THR A 189 -8.63 24.58 -6.10
C THR A 189 -7.16 24.29 -6.43
N GLU A 190 -6.83 23.08 -6.90
CA GLU A 190 -5.46 22.70 -7.29
C GLU A 190 -5.33 22.31 -8.77
N PRO A 191 -4.21 22.67 -9.42
CA PRO A 191 -3.87 22.18 -10.75
C PRO A 191 -3.81 20.64 -10.83
N GLY A 192 -4.19 20.08 -11.97
CA GLY A 192 -4.14 18.65 -12.26
C GLY A 192 -5.26 17.83 -11.64
N MET A 193 -6.25 18.46 -10.98
CA MET A 193 -7.37 17.76 -10.37
C MET A 193 -8.48 17.43 -11.38
N TYR A 194 -8.81 18.35 -12.30
CA TYR A 194 -9.81 18.08 -13.34
C TYR A 194 -9.39 16.97 -14.32
N PRO A 195 -8.12 16.89 -14.78
CA PRO A 195 -7.67 15.75 -15.59
C PRO A 195 -7.81 14.39 -14.89
N ALA A 196 -7.72 14.33 -13.56
CA ALA A 196 -7.96 13.07 -12.85
C ALA A 196 -9.43 12.71 -12.75
N LEU A 197 -10.32 13.70 -12.61
CA LEU A 197 -11.75 13.46 -12.74
C LEU A 197 -12.09 12.94 -14.14
N GLU A 198 -11.46 13.48 -15.19
CA GLU A 198 -11.64 12.95 -16.55
C GLU A 198 -11.20 11.49 -16.68
N LEU A 199 -10.07 11.12 -16.07
CA LEU A 199 -9.61 9.73 -16.06
C LEU A 199 -10.58 8.81 -15.32
N GLU A 200 -11.12 9.27 -14.19
CA GLU A 200 -12.11 8.53 -13.40
C GLU A 200 -13.41 8.31 -14.20
N ILE A 201 -13.89 9.34 -14.90
CA ILE A 201 -15.06 9.26 -15.79
C ILE A 201 -14.79 8.28 -16.94
N GLU A 202 -13.59 8.28 -17.51
CA GLU A 202 -13.22 7.35 -18.59
C GLU A 202 -13.19 5.89 -18.10
N VAL A 203 -12.65 5.64 -16.90
CA VAL A 203 -12.70 4.31 -16.27
C VAL A 203 -14.15 3.91 -15.99
N TYR A 204 -14.98 4.84 -15.50
CA TYR A 204 -16.40 4.60 -15.25
C TYR A 204 -17.17 4.29 -16.53
N ARG A 205 -16.89 4.99 -17.63
CA ARG A 205 -17.45 4.73 -18.97
C ARG A 205 -17.13 3.31 -19.43
N GLN A 206 -15.87 2.89 -19.34
CA GLN A 206 -15.44 1.54 -19.74
C GLN A 206 -16.14 0.46 -18.92
N ASN A 207 -16.33 0.69 -17.62
CA ASN A 207 -17.06 -0.22 -16.74
C ASN A 207 -18.55 -0.31 -17.13
N LEU A 208 -19.20 0.82 -17.44
CA LEU A 208 -20.60 0.83 -17.89
C LEU A 208 -20.76 0.11 -19.24
N GLU A 209 -19.86 0.34 -20.20
CA GLU A 209 -19.88 -0.36 -21.49
C GLU A 209 -19.72 -1.88 -21.33
N GLN A 210 -18.89 -2.30 -20.37
CA GLN A 210 -18.69 -3.73 -20.06
C GLN A 210 -19.91 -4.38 -19.40
N ILE A 211 -20.69 -3.62 -18.63
CA ILE A 211 -21.88 -4.12 -17.92
C ILE A 211 -23.09 -4.16 -18.87
N ASP A 212 -23.32 -3.08 -19.61
CA ASP A 212 -24.52 -2.92 -20.45
C ASP A 212 -24.36 -3.55 -21.83
N GLY A 213 -23.12 -3.81 -22.28
CA GLY A 213 -22.81 -4.42 -23.58
C GLY A 213 -22.96 -3.47 -24.78
N GLU A 214 -23.25 -2.20 -24.54
CA GLU A 214 -23.44 -1.17 -25.56
C GLU A 214 -22.45 -0.01 -25.36
N PRO A 215 -21.92 0.58 -26.45
CA PRO A 215 -21.02 1.72 -26.35
C PRO A 215 -21.72 2.94 -25.76
N ARG A 216 -21.02 3.65 -24.87
CA ARG A 216 -21.49 4.86 -24.20
C ARG A 216 -20.64 6.05 -24.63
N THR A 217 -21.29 7.15 -24.97
CA THR A 217 -20.57 8.39 -25.21
C THR A 217 -19.95 8.91 -23.90
N TYR A 218 -18.86 9.66 -24.03
CA TYR A 218 -18.19 10.25 -22.86
C TYR A 218 -19.12 11.20 -22.09
N GLU A 219 -20.00 11.92 -22.79
CA GLU A 219 -20.99 12.85 -22.21
C GLU A 219 -22.06 12.10 -21.38
N GLU A 220 -22.56 10.96 -21.89
CA GLU A 220 -23.51 10.11 -21.17
C GLU A 220 -22.87 9.51 -19.91
N ALA A 221 -21.63 9.02 -20.01
CA ALA A 221 -20.91 8.47 -18.87
C ALA A 221 -20.54 9.53 -17.83
N ALA A 222 -20.16 10.75 -18.26
CA ALA A 222 -19.92 11.86 -17.36
C ALA A 222 -21.20 12.25 -16.59
N THR A 223 -22.35 12.23 -17.27
CA THR A 223 -23.66 12.49 -16.64
C THR A 223 -24.01 11.40 -15.62
N ALA A 224 -23.87 10.12 -15.98
CA ALA A 224 -24.14 9.01 -15.08
C ALA A 224 -23.18 8.98 -13.87
N TRP A 225 -21.89 9.25 -14.09
CA TRP A 225 -20.89 9.37 -13.03
C TRP A 225 -21.24 10.50 -12.07
N TYR A 226 -21.64 11.66 -12.60
CA TYR A 226 -22.04 12.80 -11.79
C TYR A 226 -23.19 12.43 -10.85
N ASP A 227 -24.24 11.80 -11.40
CA ASP A 227 -25.45 11.45 -10.64
C ASP A 227 -25.27 10.31 -9.65
N MET A 228 -24.44 9.33 -9.98
CA MET A 228 -24.39 8.05 -9.26
C MET A 228 -23.13 7.85 -8.43
N VAL A 229 -22.13 8.70 -8.60
CA VAL A 229 -20.87 8.61 -7.87
C VAL A 229 -20.57 9.94 -7.18
N TYR A 230 -20.48 11.03 -7.95
CA TYR A 230 -20.03 12.31 -7.44
C TYR A 230 -21.02 12.97 -6.48
N THR A 231 -22.31 13.05 -6.82
CA THR A 231 -23.33 13.66 -5.96
C THR A 231 -23.50 12.90 -4.64
N LEU A 232 -23.64 11.57 -4.70
CA LEU A 232 -23.75 10.73 -3.49
C LEU A 232 -22.57 10.91 -2.55
N ALA A 233 -21.37 11.05 -3.11
CA ALA A 233 -20.17 11.30 -2.35
C ALA A 233 -20.14 12.69 -1.70
N VAL A 234 -20.47 13.73 -2.48
CA VAL A 234 -20.50 15.11 -2.01
C VAL A 234 -21.59 15.32 -0.95
N ASP A 235 -22.72 14.64 -1.08
CA ASP A 235 -23.78 14.68 -0.07
C ASP A 235 -23.27 14.13 1.27
N VAL A 236 -22.52 13.02 1.27
CA VAL A 236 -21.89 12.52 2.50
C VAL A 236 -20.86 13.51 3.04
N ILE A 237 -20.04 14.14 2.18
CA ILE A 237 -19.06 15.16 2.59
C ILE A 237 -19.75 16.35 3.27
N ARG A 238 -20.88 16.81 2.71
CA ARG A 238 -21.69 17.89 3.28
C ARG A 238 -22.32 17.50 4.60
N GLU A 239 -22.99 16.36 4.66
CA GLU A 239 -23.68 15.86 5.86
C GLU A 239 -22.72 15.61 7.03
N SER A 240 -21.49 15.22 6.73
CA SER A 240 -20.44 14.94 7.70
C SER A 240 -19.77 16.21 8.28
N GLU A 241 -19.98 17.38 7.66
CA GLU A 241 -19.33 18.66 8.00
C GLU A 241 -17.79 18.65 8.02
N VAL A 242 -17.14 17.61 7.47
CA VAL A 242 -15.68 17.45 7.43
C VAL A 242 -14.97 18.63 6.75
N LEU A 243 -15.66 19.32 5.83
CA LEU A 243 -15.10 20.46 5.10
C LEU A 243 -14.61 21.60 6.02
N LYS A 244 -15.16 21.70 7.23
CA LYS A 244 -14.74 22.68 8.25
C LYS A 244 -13.27 22.50 8.67
N LEU A 245 -12.71 21.31 8.51
CA LEU A 245 -11.31 20.99 8.83
C LEU A 245 -10.33 21.42 7.72
N PHE A 246 -10.84 21.77 6.54
CA PHE A 246 -10.04 22.11 5.35
C PHE A 246 -10.38 23.52 4.83
N PRO A 247 -10.05 24.59 5.58
CA PRO A 247 -10.40 25.95 5.20
C PRO A 247 -9.76 26.34 3.86
N GLY A 248 -10.59 26.82 2.92
CA GLY A 248 -10.17 27.17 1.57
C GLY A 248 -10.24 26.03 0.55
N ARG A 249 -10.70 24.83 0.93
CA ARG A 249 -10.97 23.70 0.03
C ARG A 249 -12.48 23.53 -0.19
N THR A 250 -12.82 22.90 -1.31
CA THR A 250 -14.19 22.59 -1.69
C THR A 250 -14.52 21.12 -1.50
N GLU A 251 -15.80 20.78 -1.63
CA GLU A 251 -16.26 19.38 -1.58
C GLU A 251 -15.65 18.55 -2.73
N ALA A 252 -15.44 19.17 -3.89
CA ALA A 252 -14.80 18.54 -5.03
C ALA A 252 -13.32 18.23 -4.75
N ASP A 253 -12.61 19.12 -4.07
CA ASP A 253 -11.21 18.87 -3.68
C ASP A 253 -11.11 17.67 -2.75
N LEU A 254 -12.03 17.58 -1.79
CA LEU A 254 -12.07 16.50 -0.83
C LEU A 254 -12.50 15.18 -1.48
N TYR A 255 -13.44 15.21 -2.43
CA TYR A 255 -13.80 14.06 -3.25
C TYR A 255 -12.58 13.47 -3.98
N VAL A 256 -11.84 14.30 -4.72
CA VAL A 256 -10.66 13.85 -5.48
C VAL A 256 -9.58 13.34 -4.53
N TRP A 257 -9.39 14.00 -3.39
CA TRP A 257 -8.45 13.56 -2.38
C TRP A 257 -8.81 12.17 -1.84
N VAL A 258 -10.07 11.94 -1.43
CA VAL A 258 -10.53 10.64 -0.94
C VAL A 258 -10.46 9.57 -2.03
N SER A 259 -10.86 9.89 -3.27
CA SER A 259 -10.80 8.96 -4.42
C SER A 259 -9.36 8.49 -4.67
N ARG A 260 -8.38 9.41 -4.66
CA ARG A 260 -6.95 9.12 -4.89
C ARG A 260 -6.28 8.41 -3.72
N HIS A 261 -6.59 8.81 -2.49
CA HIS A 261 -5.98 8.23 -1.29
C HIS A 261 -6.77 7.02 -0.79
N ARG A 262 -7.80 6.56 -1.51
CA ARG A 262 -8.59 5.37 -1.16
C ARG A 262 -7.72 4.13 -0.96
N LYS A 263 -6.65 3.97 -1.74
CA LYS A 263 -5.71 2.87 -1.62
C LYS A 263 -4.85 2.98 -0.35
N GLU A 264 -4.31 4.16 -0.04
CA GLU A 264 -3.54 4.41 1.18
C GLU A 264 -4.41 4.42 2.45
N LEU A 265 -5.64 4.91 2.38
CA LEU A 265 -6.64 4.85 3.45
C LEU A 265 -7.08 3.40 3.69
N SER A 266 -7.24 2.61 2.64
CA SER A 266 -7.46 1.16 2.71
C SER A 266 -6.27 0.43 3.34
N GLU A 267 -5.03 0.83 3.01
CA GLU A 267 -3.79 0.27 3.57
C GLU A 267 -3.54 0.69 5.03
N ARG A 268 -3.90 1.92 5.43
CA ARG A 268 -3.69 2.49 6.77
C ARG A 268 -4.77 2.09 7.77
N TYR A 269 -6.01 1.96 7.31
CA TYR A 269 -7.18 1.66 8.15
C TYR A 269 -7.78 0.27 7.91
N GLY A 270 -7.21 -0.51 6.98
CA GLY A 270 -7.46 -1.94 6.81
C GLY A 270 -8.88 -2.28 6.38
N GLU A 271 -9.31 -1.81 5.20
CA GLU A 271 -10.55 -2.26 4.52
C GLU A 271 -10.75 -1.53 3.18
N HIS A 272 -11.50 -2.13 2.24
CA HIS A 272 -12.04 -1.41 1.08
C HIS A 272 -13.05 -0.33 1.53
N VAL A 273 -12.55 0.80 2.00
CA VAL A 273 -13.36 1.91 2.49
C VAL A 273 -14.22 2.43 1.33
N SER A 274 -15.55 2.38 1.49
CA SER A 274 -16.46 3.05 0.56
C SER A 274 -16.30 4.57 0.73
N LEU A 275 -16.55 5.35 -0.32
CA LEU A 275 -16.34 6.80 -0.24
C LEU A 275 -17.18 7.45 0.89
N ARG A 276 -18.31 6.81 1.24
CA ARG A 276 -19.18 7.17 2.36
C ARG A 276 -18.53 6.92 3.72
N ASP A 277 -17.87 5.77 3.90
CA ASP A 277 -17.23 5.39 5.16
C ASP A 277 -15.97 6.20 5.44
N ALA A 278 -15.21 6.53 4.40
CA ALA A 278 -14.02 7.38 4.51
C ALA A 278 -14.38 8.75 5.07
N VAL A 279 -15.49 9.30 4.58
CA VAL A 279 -15.99 10.63 4.95
C VAL A 279 -16.72 10.62 6.29
N ALA A 280 -17.50 9.57 6.60
CA ALA A 280 -18.16 9.42 7.90
C ALA A 280 -17.14 9.29 9.05
N ARG A 281 -16.06 8.53 8.85
CA ARG A 281 -14.99 8.38 9.86
C ARG A 281 -14.17 9.65 10.07
N LEU A 282 -14.00 10.44 9.02
CA LEU A 282 -13.43 11.80 9.08
C LEU A 282 -14.29 12.77 9.92
N ALA A 283 -15.60 12.52 10.03
CA ALA A 283 -16.53 13.35 10.80
C ALA A 283 -16.80 12.86 12.23
N GLU A 284 -16.68 11.56 12.49
CA GLU A 284 -16.80 10.99 13.84
C GLU A 284 -15.72 11.51 14.82
N GLU A 285 -14.60 12.04 14.30
CA GLU A 285 -13.55 12.70 15.10
C GLU A 285 -13.99 14.01 15.80
N GLN A 286 -15.23 14.50 15.59
CA GLN A 286 -15.73 15.74 16.21
C GLN A 286 -15.96 15.68 17.74
N HIS A 287 -16.09 14.49 18.36
CA HIS A 287 -16.59 14.38 19.74
C HIS A 287 -15.51 14.25 20.84
N ARG A 288 -14.22 14.53 20.56
CA ARG A 288 -13.13 14.56 21.56
C ARG A 288 -12.30 15.84 21.45
N PRO A 289 -11.93 16.50 22.57
CA PRO A 289 -11.09 17.68 22.48
C PRO A 289 -9.64 17.28 22.17
N GLY A 290 -9.26 17.48 20.90
CA GLY A 290 -7.90 17.72 20.42
C GLY A 290 -7.24 16.60 19.59
N PRO A 291 -7.35 16.66 18.24
CA PRO A 291 -6.23 16.23 17.38
C PRO A 291 -6.14 16.90 15.98
N VAL A 292 -6.67 18.11 15.74
CA VAL A 292 -6.53 18.76 14.40
C VAL A 292 -5.07 19.12 14.05
N GLU A 293 -4.14 19.12 15.01
CA GLU A 293 -2.68 19.26 14.76
C GLU A 293 -1.96 17.94 14.39
N ARG A 294 -2.59 16.77 14.56
CA ARG A 294 -1.99 15.46 14.22
C ARG A 294 -2.32 14.98 12.81
N MET A 295 -3.33 15.54 12.15
CA MET A 295 -3.67 15.19 10.76
C MET A 295 -2.74 15.86 9.73
N VAL A 296 -2.18 17.03 10.07
CA VAL A 296 -1.20 17.76 9.23
C VAL A 296 0.18 17.08 9.21
N GLN A 297 0.44 16.13 10.11
CA GLN A 297 1.72 15.40 10.18
C GLN A 297 1.83 14.22 9.21
N SER A 298 0.78 13.88 8.46
CA SER A 298 0.84 12.86 7.40
C SER A 298 1.64 13.31 6.16
N VAL A 299 2.06 14.58 6.08
CA VAL A 299 2.89 15.10 4.98
C VAL A 299 4.38 15.17 5.38
N ALA A 300 4.75 14.91 6.64
CA ALA A 300 6.07 15.30 7.18
C ALA A 300 6.99 14.18 7.73
N SER A 301 6.68 12.89 7.57
CA SER A 301 7.52 11.82 8.15
C SER A 301 8.49 11.17 7.15
N SER A 302 9.48 11.92 6.69
CA SER A 302 10.78 11.37 6.25
C SER A 302 11.94 11.76 7.16
N VAL A 303 11.68 12.39 8.32
CA VAL A 303 12.74 12.68 9.30
C VAL A 303 12.23 12.48 10.73
N ALA A 304 12.16 11.23 11.18
CA ALA A 304 11.92 10.89 12.59
C ALA A 304 13.09 10.07 13.17
N GLY A 305 14.32 10.43 12.82
CA GLY A 305 15.53 9.80 13.33
C GLY A 305 16.29 10.59 14.40
N LEU A 306 15.89 11.82 14.74
CA LEU A 306 16.78 12.72 15.48
C LEU A 306 16.15 13.58 16.59
N VAL A 307 14.87 13.38 16.93
CA VAL A 307 14.21 14.12 18.03
C VAL A 307 13.82 13.18 19.18
N HIS A 308 14.71 12.24 19.55
CA HIS A 308 14.48 11.35 20.69
C HIS A 308 15.38 11.64 21.91
N SER A 309 15.96 12.84 22.03
CA SER A 309 16.89 13.13 23.14
C SER A 309 16.55 14.30 24.04
N LEU A 310 15.45 15.06 23.82
CA LEU A 310 15.19 16.27 24.63
C LEU A 310 13.69 16.57 24.81
N THR A 311 12.93 15.73 25.52
CA THR A 311 11.76 16.16 26.31
C THR A 311 11.36 15.04 27.29
N PRO A 312 10.93 15.37 28.52
CA PRO A 312 10.77 14.40 29.60
C PRO A 312 9.52 13.53 29.40
N ASP A 313 9.57 12.30 29.94
CA ASP A 313 8.47 11.33 29.95
C ASP A 313 7.13 12.01 30.25
N ARG A 314 6.27 12.06 29.24
CA ARG A 314 4.88 12.48 29.38
C ARG A 314 4.04 11.21 29.40
N GLU A 315 3.31 11.03 30.50
CA GLU A 315 2.42 9.90 30.74
C GLU A 315 1.53 9.62 29.52
N VAL A 316 1.56 8.37 29.08
CA VAL A 316 0.67 7.83 28.05
C VAL A 316 -0.77 8.05 28.53
N PRO A 317 -1.64 8.74 27.76
CA PRO A 317 -3.03 8.86 28.14
C PRO A 317 -3.62 7.45 28.21
N GLU A 318 -4.30 7.13 29.31
CA GLU A 318 -4.84 5.80 29.53
C GLU A 318 -5.73 5.37 28.35
N PRO A 319 -5.65 4.10 27.92
CA PRO A 319 -6.54 3.57 26.90
C PRO A 319 -7.97 3.86 27.30
N GLU A 320 -8.80 4.22 26.32
CA GLU A 320 -10.22 4.41 26.60
C GLU A 320 -10.81 3.16 27.23
N PRO A 321 -11.70 3.34 28.21
CA PRO A 321 -12.31 2.21 28.87
C PRO A 321 -13.00 1.36 27.80
N PRO A 322 -12.84 0.03 27.84
CA PRO A 322 -13.51 -0.86 26.90
C PRO A 322 -15.03 -0.61 26.95
N PRO A 323 -15.75 -0.75 25.82
CA PRO A 323 -17.18 -0.54 25.78
C PRO A 323 -17.88 -1.34 26.86
N THR A 324 -18.74 -0.64 27.59
CA THR A 324 -19.45 -1.20 28.74
C THR A 324 -20.58 -2.12 28.30
N GLU A 325 -21.04 -3.03 29.18
CA GLU A 325 -22.19 -3.91 28.91
C GLU A 325 -23.51 -3.14 28.67
N ASP A 326 -23.53 -1.83 28.84
CA ASP A 326 -24.68 -0.99 28.52
C ASP A 326 -24.65 -0.45 27.08
N GLU A 327 -23.52 -0.56 26.39
CA GLU A 327 -23.33 -0.16 24.98
C GLU A 327 -23.63 -1.31 24.00
N PRO A 328 -24.12 -1.03 22.77
CA PRO A 328 -24.44 -2.08 21.81
C PRO A 328 -23.30 -3.06 21.52
N LEU A 329 -22.08 -2.54 21.35
CA LEU A 329 -20.89 -3.37 21.15
C LEU A 329 -20.58 -4.17 22.41
N GLY A 330 -20.48 -3.52 23.58
CA GLY A 330 -20.17 -4.19 24.84
C GLY A 330 -21.17 -5.29 25.20
N LYS A 331 -22.47 -5.13 24.90
CA LYS A 331 -23.47 -6.21 25.01
C LYS A 331 -23.15 -7.40 24.14
N LEU A 332 -22.74 -7.18 22.89
CA LEU A 332 -22.38 -8.26 21.97
C LEU A 332 -21.07 -8.95 22.42
N LEU A 333 -20.09 -8.17 22.90
CA LEU A 333 -18.85 -8.72 23.46
C LEU A 333 -19.13 -9.61 24.67
N ALA A 334 -19.97 -9.14 25.60
CA ALA A 334 -20.38 -9.92 26.76
C ALA A 334 -21.08 -11.22 26.34
N GLN A 335 -21.99 -11.17 25.35
CA GLN A 335 -22.62 -12.37 24.81
C GLN A 335 -21.59 -13.36 24.26
N VAL A 336 -20.61 -12.91 23.48
CA VAL A 336 -19.52 -13.76 22.97
C VAL A 336 -18.75 -14.43 24.10
N GLN A 337 -18.49 -13.72 25.20
CA GLN A 337 -17.81 -14.26 26.39
C GLN A 337 -18.67 -15.28 27.16
N THR A 338 -20.01 -15.17 27.11
CA THR A 338 -20.92 -16.10 27.82
C THR A 338 -21.07 -17.48 27.17
N TYR A 339 -20.58 -17.70 25.96
CA TYR A 339 -20.63 -19.02 25.31
C TYR A 339 -19.38 -19.84 25.68
N PRO A 340 -19.41 -20.80 26.62
CA PRO A 340 -18.32 -21.77 26.72
C PRO A 340 -18.29 -22.65 25.45
N PRO A 341 -17.11 -22.95 24.86
CA PRO A 341 -17.06 -23.75 23.65
C PRO A 341 -17.55 -25.18 23.90
N GLU A 342 -18.55 -25.64 23.14
CA GLU A 342 -19.19 -26.97 23.28
C GLU A 342 -18.22 -28.14 23.03
N MET A 343 -17.17 -27.92 22.23
CA MET A 343 -16.17 -28.90 21.83
C MET A 343 -14.76 -28.50 22.27
N ALA A 344 -14.62 -27.76 23.37
CA ALA A 344 -13.32 -27.49 23.97
C ALA A 344 -12.60 -28.80 24.34
N TYR A 345 -11.32 -28.92 24.01
CA TYR A 345 -10.58 -30.13 24.35
C TYR A 345 -10.26 -30.21 25.85
N ALA A 346 -10.64 -31.33 26.47
CA ALA A 346 -10.52 -31.56 27.91
C ALA A 346 -9.21 -32.26 28.35
N GLY A 347 -8.19 -32.40 27.49
CA GLY A 347 -6.91 -33.03 27.86
C GLY A 347 -6.89 -34.57 27.79
N GLN A 348 -7.91 -35.17 27.18
CA GLN A 348 -8.12 -36.62 27.02
C GLN A 348 -7.17 -37.26 25.99
N ARG A 349 -6.77 -38.54 26.14
CA ARG A 349 -5.82 -39.22 25.22
C ARG A 349 -6.44 -40.42 24.51
N GLY A 350 -5.73 -40.95 23.50
CA GLY A 350 -6.09 -42.20 22.84
C GLY A 350 -7.35 -42.06 21.97
N ASP A 351 -8.32 -42.95 22.17
CA ASP A 351 -9.58 -42.93 21.41
C ASP A 351 -10.40 -41.66 21.64
N GLU A 352 -10.40 -41.13 22.85
CA GLU A 352 -11.12 -39.90 23.20
C GLU A 352 -10.55 -38.70 22.42
N TRP A 353 -9.22 -38.61 22.30
CA TRP A 353 -8.58 -37.60 21.45
C TRP A 353 -9.00 -37.75 19.99
N ARG A 354 -8.98 -38.97 19.44
CA ARG A 354 -9.35 -39.24 18.05
C ARG A 354 -10.79 -38.83 17.77
N GLN A 355 -11.69 -39.21 18.66
CA GLN A 355 -13.10 -38.87 18.54
C GLN A 355 -13.29 -37.36 18.58
N TRP A 356 -12.66 -36.67 19.53
CA TRP A 356 -12.69 -35.22 19.63
C TRP A 356 -12.12 -34.55 18.37
N GLN A 357 -10.96 -34.99 17.88
CA GLN A 357 -10.30 -34.44 16.70
C GLN A 357 -11.17 -34.62 15.46
N GLN A 358 -11.77 -35.79 15.27
CA GLN A 358 -12.69 -36.06 14.17
C GLN A 358 -13.94 -35.20 14.25
N MET A 359 -14.55 -35.10 15.43
CA MET A 359 -15.75 -34.27 15.65
C MET A 359 -15.48 -32.80 15.38
N LEU A 360 -14.39 -32.25 15.93
CA LEU A 360 -14.06 -30.85 15.76
C LEU A 360 -13.62 -30.55 14.32
N ARG A 361 -12.82 -31.40 13.68
CA ARG A 361 -12.45 -31.23 12.26
C ARG A 361 -13.68 -31.21 11.36
N ALA A 362 -14.62 -32.14 11.57
CA ALA A 362 -15.90 -32.16 10.86
C ALA A 362 -16.72 -30.89 11.11
N LYS A 363 -16.73 -30.37 12.35
CA LYS A 363 -17.40 -29.12 12.67
C LYS A 363 -16.74 -27.92 11.99
N VAL A 364 -15.41 -27.80 12.01
CA VAL A 364 -14.69 -26.72 11.31
C VAL A 364 -14.94 -26.78 9.79
N TRP A 365 -14.93 -27.98 9.21
CA TRP A 365 -15.28 -28.21 7.81
C TRP A 365 -16.69 -27.72 7.46
N GLU A 366 -17.67 -28.05 8.30
CA GLU A 366 -19.06 -27.58 8.18
C GLU A 366 -19.15 -26.05 8.28
N LEU A 367 -18.51 -25.45 9.28
CA LEU A 367 -18.61 -24.01 9.55
C LEU A 367 -17.95 -23.14 8.46
N LEU A 368 -16.94 -23.69 7.78
CA LEU A 368 -16.31 -23.05 6.61
C LEU A 368 -17.18 -23.18 5.33
N GLY A 369 -18.17 -24.06 5.33
CA GLY A 369 -18.99 -24.40 4.17
C GLY A 369 -18.21 -25.14 3.09
N MET A 370 -17.33 -26.05 3.52
CA MET A 370 -16.47 -26.83 2.64
C MET A 370 -17.27 -27.91 1.90
N THR A 371 -17.04 -28.01 0.59
CA THR A 371 -17.67 -28.93 -0.37
C THR A 371 -16.64 -29.71 -1.20
N TYR A 372 -15.37 -29.60 -0.82
CA TYR A 372 -14.24 -30.19 -1.54
C TYR A 372 -14.36 -31.70 -1.78
N GLN A 373 -13.94 -32.13 -2.97
CA GLN A 373 -13.71 -33.53 -3.30
C GLN A 373 -12.31 -33.70 -3.90
N PRO A 374 -11.51 -34.66 -3.39
CA PRO A 374 -10.19 -34.94 -3.96
C PRO A 374 -10.26 -35.37 -5.43
N ALA A 375 -9.25 -34.99 -6.20
CA ALA A 375 -9.09 -35.36 -7.60
C ALA A 375 -7.78 -36.13 -7.81
N GLU A 376 -7.86 -37.30 -8.45
CA GLU A 376 -6.66 -38.08 -8.83
C GLU A 376 -5.85 -37.40 -9.93
N GLN A 377 -6.51 -36.58 -10.75
CA GLN A 377 -5.90 -35.81 -11.83
C GLN A 377 -6.40 -34.37 -11.79
N VAL A 378 -5.47 -33.43 -11.66
CA VAL A 378 -5.77 -31.99 -11.71
C VAL A 378 -5.39 -31.46 -13.08
N GLU A 379 -6.36 -30.85 -13.76
CA GLU A 379 -6.12 -30.22 -15.06
C GLU A 379 -5.28 -28.95 -14.87
N VAL A 380 -4.14 -28.92 -15.54
CA VAL A 380 -3.17 -27.82 -15.48
C VAL A 380 -2.73 -27.44 -16.89
N GLU A 381 -2.74 -26.15 -17.19
CA GLU A 381 -2.15 -25.58 -18.40
C GLU A 381 -0.92 -24.77 -18.04
N VAL A 382 0.19 -25.01 -18.74
CA VAL A 382 1.43 -24.25 -18.56
C VAL A 382 1.39 -23.02 -19.46
N LEU A 383 1.45 -21.84 -18.86
CA LEU A 383 1.46 -20.57 -19.60
C LEU A 383 2.87 -20.13 -19.98
N GLY A 384 3.87 -20.51 -19.18
CA GLY A 384 5.26 -20.17 -19.47
C GLY A 384 6.18 -20.45 -18.30
N THR A 385 7.46 -20.49 -18.59
CA THR A 385 8.51 -20.73 -17.60
C THR A 385 9.60 -19.67 -17.72
N SER A 386 10.02 -19.14 -16.58
CA SER A 386 11.14 -18.19 -16.47
C SER A 386 12.18 -18.68 -15.47
N LEU A 387 13.38 -18.13 -15.55
CA LEU A 387 14.45 -18.37 -14.57
C LEU A 387 14.57 -17.12 -13.70
N LEU A 388 14.40 -17.29 -12.39
CA LEU A 388 14.49 -16.22 -11.41
C LEU A 388 15.48 -16.62 -10.31
N SER A 389 16.64 -15.98 -10.27
CA SER A 389 17.63 -16.16 -9.19
C SER A 389 17.98 -17.63 -8.87
N GLY A 390 18.20 -18.45 -9.90
CA GLY A 390 18.55 -19.88 -9.75
C GLY A 390 17.34 -20.81 -9.55
N VAL A 391 16.12 -20.30 -9.70
CA VAL A 391 14.88 -21.07 -9.57
C VAL A 391 14.08 -20.97 -10.86
N GLN A 392 13.65 -22.11 -11.37
CA GLN A 392 12.71 -22.19 -12.48
C GLN A 392 11.30 -21.87 -11.98
N CYS A 393 10.74 -20.76 -12.41
CA CYS A 393 9.39 -20.33 -12.07
C CYS A 393 8.45 -20.61 -13.25
N THR A 394 7.54 -21.57 -13.09
CA THR A 394 6.53 -21.94 -14.09
C THR A 394 5.18 -21.35 -13.71
N LYS A 395 4.63 -20.49 -14.56
CA LYS A 395 3.25 -20.03 -14.45
C LYS A 395 2.31 -21.08 -15.03
N ILE A 396 1.29 -21.44 -14.26
CA ILE A 396 0.25 -22.37 -14.69
C ILE A 396 -1.15 -21.78 -14.46
N LEU A 397 -2.13 -22.34 -15.16
CA LEU A 397 -3.55 -22.25 -14.81
C LEU A 397 -4.02 -23.62 -14.31
N MET A 398 -4.42 -23.69 -13.04
CA MET A 398 -4.94 -24.90 -12.41
C MET A 398 -6.47 -24.86 -12.36
N THR A 399 -7.16 -25.93 -12.75
CA THR A 399 -8.62 -26.03 -12.59
C THR A 399 -8.98 -26.35 -11.13
N ALA A 400 -9.66 -25.41 -10.47
CA ALA A 400 -10.23 -25.54 -9.13
C ALA A 400 -11.34 -26.60 -9.05
N ALA A 401 -11.80 -26.92 -7.83
CA ALA A 401 -12.86 -27.91 -7.63
C ALA A 401 -14.20 -27.51 -8.26
N ASP A 402 -14.48 -26.21 -8.34
CA ASP A 402 -15.67 -25.64 -8.97
C ASP A 402 -15.47 -25.25 -10.44
N GLY A 403 -14.34 -25.62 -11.04
CA GLY A 403 -14.04 -25.40 -12.46
C GLY A 403 -13.39 -24.07 -12.80
N ILE A 404 -13.19 -23.17 -11.83
CA ILE A 404 -12.46 -21.91 -12.07
C ILE A 404 -10.99 -22.19 -12.38
N ARG A 405 -10.43 -21.45 -13.35
CA ARG A 405 -9.02 -21.53 -13.72
C ARG A 405 -8.23 -20.55 -12.85
N LEU A 406 -7.41 -21.08 -11.94
CA LEU A 406 -6.63 -20.31 -10.98
C LEU A 406 -5.18 -20.13 -11.45
N PRO A 407 -4.70 -18.89 -11.60
CA PRO A 407 -3.27 -18.62 -11.81
C PRO A 407 -2.44 -19.12 -10.63
N ALA A 408 -1.35 -19.79 -10.93
CA ALA A 408 -0.43 -20.28 -9.90
C ALA A 408 1.01 -20.24 -10.40
N TYR A 409 1.95 -20.12 -9.45
CA TYR A 409 3.37 -20.31 -9.70
C TYR A 409 3.85 -21.60 -9.05
N ILE A 410 4.63 -22.35 -9.81
CA ILE A 410 5.41 -23.48 -9.32
C ILE A 410 6.87 -23.17 -9.52
N MET A 411 7.62 -23.26 -8.43
CA MET A 411 9.02 -22.93 -8.38
C MET A 411 9.83 -24.16 -8.06
N HIS A 412 10.76 -24.47 -8.95
CA HIS A 412 11.63 -25.63 -8.89
C HIS A 412 13.10 -25.17 -8.88
N PRO A 413 13.92 -25.56 -7.90
CA PRO A 413 15.35 -25.24 -7.91
C PRO A 413 16.04 -25.89 -9.13
N VAL A 414 16.84 -25.16 -9.90
CA VAL A 414 17.36 -25.69 -11.18
C VAL A 414 18.30 -26.89 -11.03
N ASP A 415 19.02 -26.97 -9.91
CA ASP A 415 19.99 -28.02 -9.62
C ASP A 415 19.38 -29.19 -8.82
N LEU A 416 18.06 -29.22 -8.64
CA LEU A 416 17.40 -30.27 -7.88
C LEU A 416 17.34 -31.57 -8.69
N GLU A 417 17.95 -32.62 -8.16
CA GLU A 417 17.93 -33.97 -8.73
C GLU A 417 16.91 -34.85 -7.98
N GLY A 418 15.91 -35.36 -8.71
CA GLY A 418 14.89 -36.25 -8.15
C GLY A 418 13.82 -35.55 -7.32
N PRO A 419 12.92 -36.33 -6.68
CA PRO A 419 11.80 -35.78 -5.91
C PRO A 419 12.27 -35.04 -4.66
N ALA A 420 11.68 -33.88 -4.37
CA ALA A 420 11.99 -33.09 -3.17
C ALA A 420 10.74 -32.76 -2.35
N PRO A 421 10.91 -32.34 -1.07
CA PRO A 421 9.81 -31.80 -0.30
C PRO A 421 9.15 -30.61 -0.98
N ALA A 422 7.83 -30.53 -0.87
CA ALA A 422 7.06 -29.43 -1.46
C ALA A 422 6.37 -28.58 -0.41
N LEU A 423 6.32 -27.27 -0.66
CA LEU A 423 5.69 -26.29 0.21
C LEU A 423 4.58 -25.54 -0.53
N TYR A 424 3.38 -25.55 0.03
CA TYR A 424 2.33 -24.63 -0.37
C TYR A 424 2.50 -23.30 0.37
N VAL A 425 2.55 -22.19 -0.36
CA VAL A 425 2.79 -20.86 0.19
C VAL A 425 1.58 -19.96 -0.08
N PHE A 426 0.83 -19.64 0.97
CA PHE A 426 -0.31 -18.72 0.89
C PHE A 426 0.15 -17.27 0.76
N PRO A 427 -0.35 -16.53 -0.24
CA PRO A 427 -0.22 -15.08 -0.30
C PRO A 427 -0.97 -14.36 0.83
N GLY A 428 -2.18 -14.78 1.20
CA GLY A 428 -3.05 -14.03 2.10
C GLY A 428 -3.44 -12.67 1.51
N HIS A 429 -3.31 -11.59 2.31
CA HIS A 429 -3.48 -10.21 1.83
C HIS A 429 -2.31 -9.75 0.93
N GLY A 430 -2.03 -10.51 -0.12
CA GLY A 430 -0.96 -10.32 -1.08
C GLY A 430 -1.25 -11.04 -2.39
N THR A 431 -0.25 -11.17 -3.26
CA THR A 431 -0.41 -11.82 -4.58
C THR A 431 0.65 -12.87 -4.83
N ILE A 432 0.44 -13.73 -5.83
CA ILE A 432 1.45 -14.70 -6.28
C ILE A 432 2.75 -14.02 -6.73
N GLN A 433 2.71 -12.79 -7.25
CA GLN A 433 3.91 -12.03 -7.62
C GLN A 433 4.76 -11.67 -6.40
N GLN A 434 4.12 -11.28 -5.31
CA GLN A 434 4.78 -10.84 -4.08
C GLN A 434 5.50 -11.98 -3.37
N VAL A 435 4.85 -13.14 -3.27
CA VAL A 435 5.47 -14.36 -2.73
C VAL A 435 6.51 -14.95 -3.70
N ALA A 436 6.35 -14.73 -5.02
CA ALA A 436 7.31 -15.15 -6.04
C ALA A 436 8.53 -14.22 -6.16
N GLY A 437 8.57 -13.09 -5.45
CA GLY A 437 9.66 -12.13 -5.53
C GLY A 437 9.65 -11.24 -6.78
N GLY A 438 8.53 -11.19 -7.50
CA GLY A 438 8.29 -10.25 -8.61
C GLY A 438 8.03 -8.82 -8.10
N GLU A 439 7.52 -8.67 -6.88
CA GLU A 439 7.21 -7.39 -6.26
C GLU A 439 7.75 -7.32 -4.82
N ARG A 440 8.24 -6.14 -4.41
CA ARG A 440 8.65 -5.90 -3.02
C ARG A 440 7.41 -5.81 -2.13
N SER A 441 7.41 -6.61 -1.08
CA SER A 441 6.31 -6.69 -0.11
C SER A 441 6.81 -7.31 1.20
N PRO A 442 6.01 -7.27 2.28
CA PRO A 442 6.32 -8.01 3.51
C PRO A 442 6.48 -9.52 3.33
N HIS A 443 5.98 -10.10 2.23
CA HIS A 443 6.21 -11.51 1.91
C HIS A 443 7.67 -11.83 1.58
N GLN A 444 8.49 -10.82 1.22
CA GLN A 444 9.92 -10.97 0.94
C GLN A 444 10.25 -12.07 -0.09
N GLY A 445 9.36 -12.31 -1.06
CA GLY A 445 9.53 -13.40 -2.02
C GLY A 445 9.70 -14.76 -1.33
N ASN A 446 8.88 -15.05 -0.31
CA ASN A 446 9.02 -16.25 0.53
C ASN A 446 8.95 -17.57 -0.25
N ALA A 447 8.08 -17.70 -1.26
CA ALA A 447 8.03 -18.88 -2.13
C ALA A 447 9.36 -19.04 -2.89
N LEU A 448 9.86 -17.95 -3.48
CA LEU A 448 11.17 -17.94 -4.13
C LEU A 448 12.31 -18.31 -3.16
N SER A 449 12.33 -17.69 -1.98
CA SER A 449 13.40 -17.88 -0.99
C SER A 449 13.44 -19.32 -0.47
N LEU A 450 12.28 -19.94 -0.31
CA LEU A 450 12.16 -21.35 0.06
C LEU A 450 12.52 -22.26 -1.12
N ALA A 451 12.15 -21.92 -2.36
CA ALA A 451 12.61 -22.66 -3.53
C ALA A 451 14.15 -22.62 -3.67
N GLN A 452 14.77 -21.47 -3.42
CA GLN A 452 16.24 -21.35 -3.35
C GLN A 452 16.88 -22.20 -2.26
N ALA A 453 16.11 -22.61 -1.25
CA ALA A 453 16.56 -23.50 -0.18
C ALA A 453 16.41 -25.00 -0.51
N GLY A 454 15.93 -25.35 -1.71
CA GLY A 454 15.83 -26.74 -2.18
C GLY A 454 14.42 -27.35 -2.13
N TYR A 455 13.38 -26.54 -1.89
CA TYR A 455 11.99 -26.98 -1.89
C TYR A 455 11.33 -26.78 -3.25
N VAL A 456 10.39 -27.65 -3.63
CA VAL A 456 9.42 -27.31 -4.68
C VAL A 456 8.34 -26.44 -4.03
N THR A 457 8.16 -25.19 -4.46
CA THR A 457 7.11 -24.33 -3.87
C THR A 457 5.99 -24.07 -4.85
N MET A 458 4.76 -24.13 -4.37
CA MET A 458 3.57 -23.76 -5.14
C MET A 458 2.78 -22.66 -4.42
N THR A 459 2.30 -21.70 -5.18
CA THR A 459 1.40 -20.65 -4.70
C THR A 459 0.30 -20.41 -5.72
N VAL A 460 -0.92 -20.20 -5.27
CA VAL A 460 -2.11 -20.00 -6.10
C VAL A 460 -2.65 -18.62 -5.80
N GLU A 461 -3.09 -17.90 -6.83
CA GLU A 461 -3.72 -16.58 -6.67
C GLU A 461 -5.04 -16.75 -5.93
N GLU A 462 -5.17 -16.06 -4.81
CA GLU A 462 -6.38 -16.11 -4.00
C GLU A 462 -7.50 -15.32 -4.69
N ARG A 463 -8.73 -15.81 -4.59
CA ARG A 463 -9.87 -15.20 -5.28
C ARG A 463 -10.11 -13.79 -4.73
N GLY A 464 -10.18 -12.80 -5.60
CA GLY A 464 -10.30 -11.39 -5.21
C GLY A 464 -8.98 -10.66 -5.04
N PHE A 465 -7.85 -11.31 -5.32
CA PHE A 465 -6.52 -10.71 -5.36
C PHE A 465 -5.88 -10.85 -6.74
N GLY A 466 -4.89 -10.00 -7.02
CA GLY A 466 -4.06 -10.03 -8.22
C GLY A 466 -4.87 -10.22 -9.51
N GLU A 467 -4.58 -11.29 -10.24
CA GLU A 467 -5.25 -11.61 -11.52
C GLU A 467 -6.74 -11.96 -11.37
N LEU A 468 -7.21 -12.22 -10.15
CA LEU A 468 -8.60 -12.52 -9.81
C LEU A 468 -9.32 -11.36 -9.09
N ALA A 469 -8.72 -10.16 -9.05
CA ALA A 469 -9.22 -9.01 -8.30
C ALA A 469 -10.39 -8.23 -8.95
N ARG A 470 -11.14 -8.84 -9.88
CA ARG A 470 -12.32 -8.18 -10.47
C ARG A 470 -13.38 -7.84 -9.41
N VAL A 471 -13.52 -8.71 -8.41
CA VAL A 471 -14.38 -8.53 -7.24
C VAL A 471 -13.51 -8.81 -6.03
N ASP A 472 -13.48 -7.90 -5.05
CA ASP A 472 -12.64 -8.05 -3.88
C ASP A 472 -13.08 -9.23 -2.99
N HIS A 473 -12.15 -9.74 -2.18
CA HIS A 473 -12.39 -10.90 -1.33
C HIS A 473 -13.47 -10.68 -0.25
N ILE A 474 -13.71 -9.43 0.18
CA ILE A 474 -14.78 -9.11 1.15
C ILE A 474 -16.13 -9.28 0.48
N ALA A 475 -16.29 -8.74 -0.73
CA ALA A 475 -17.52 -8.91 -1.50
C ALA A 475 -17.78 -10.38 -1.82
N LEU A 476 -16.74 -11.15 -2.16
CA LEU A 476 -16.84 -12.59 -2.32
C LEU A 476 -17.26 -13.30 -1.02
N ASP A 477 -16.68 -12.94 0.12
CA ASP A 477 -17.01 -13.51 1.42
C ASP A 477 -18.46 -13.19 1.84
N ASN A 478 -18.90 -11.94 1.65
CA ASN A 478 -20.26 -11.51 1.91
C ASN A 478 -21.27 -12.33 1.10
N ILE A 479 -21.00 -12.56 -0.18
CA ILE A 479 -21.86 -13.39 -1.05
C ILE A 479 -21.78 -14.86 -0.63
N ALA A 480 -20.58 -15.38 -0.33
CA ALA A 480 -20.40 -16.77 0.11
C ALA A 480 -21.22 -17.06 1.39
N ARG A 481 -21.24 -16.12 2.34
CA ARG A 481 -22.00 -16.24 3.59
C ARG A 481 -23.51 -16.36 3.37
N LEU A 482 -24.06 -15.79 2.29
CA LEU A 482 -25.48 -15.95 1.95
C LEU A 482 -25.89 -17.40 1.67
N VAL A 483 -24.94 -18.23 1.26
CA VAL A 483 -25.15 -19.66 0.98
C VAL A 483 -24.46 -20.58 1.99
N GLY A 484 -24.11 -20.04 3.17
CA GLY A 484 -23.49 -20.81 4.25
C GLY A 484 -22.04 -21.21 3.99
N ARG A 485 -21.35 -20.50 3.08
CA ARG A 485 -19.91 -20.67 2.81
C ARG A 485 -19.12 -19.48 3.32
N THR A 486 -17.81 -19.60 3.32
CA THR A 486 -16.88 -18.50 3.61
C THR A 486 -15.86 -18.39 2.49
N TRP A 487 -15.35 -17.18 2.25
CA TRP A 487 -14.22 -16.99 1.34
C TRP A 487 -13.02 -17.82 1.79
N MET A 488 -12.74 -17.86 3.09
CA MET A 488 -11.68 -18.69 3.66
C MET A 488 -11.87 -20.18 3.32
N GLY A 489 -13.09 -20.70 3.40
CA GLY A 489 -13.42 -22.05 2.98
C GLY A 489 -13.08 -22.28 1.51
N ILE A 490 -13.52 -21.39 0.61
CA ILE A 490 -13.24 -21.48 -0.83
C ILE A 490 -11.73 -21.46 -1.10
N THR A 491 -10.98 -20.56 -0.46
CA THR A 491 -9.51 -20.48 -0.61
C THR A 491 -8.81 -21.74 -0.09
N ILE A 492 -9.31 -22.36 0.98
CA ILE A 492 -8.79 -23.65 1.47
C ILE A 492 -9.09 -24.77 0.47
N GLU A 493 -10.26 -24.80 -0.18
CA GLU A 493 -10.57 -25.77 -1.24
C GLU A 493 -9.61 -25.65 -2.43
N ASP A 494 -9.28 -24.41 -2.82
CA ASP A 494 -8.30 -24.14 -3.87
C ASP A 494 -6.90 -24.66 -3.49
N ALA A 495 -6.51 -24.51 -2.22
CA ALA A 495 -5.26 -25.06 -1.70
C ALA A 495 -5.28 -26.60 -1.60
N LEU A 496 -6.40 -27.22 -1.21
CA LEU A 496 -6.56 -28.68 -1.23
C LEU A 496 -6.38 -29.22 -2.65
N ARG A 497 -6.92 -28.53 -3.66
CA ARG A 497 -6.72 -28.85 -5.07
C ARG A 497 -5.26 -28.73 -5.50
N ALA A 498 -4.55 -27.72 -5.01
CA ALA A 498 -3.12 -27.59 -5.25
C ALA A 498 -2.31 -28.73 -4.61
N LEU A 499 -2.69 -29.20 -3.42
CA LEU A 499 -2.05 -30.35 -2.78
C LEU A 499 -2.29 -31.64 -3.58
N ASP A 500 -3.50 -31.85 -4.12
CA ASP A 500 -3.77 -32.98 -5.03
C ASP A 500 -2.85 -32.94 -6.24
N TYR A 501 -2.68 -31.77 -6.85
CA TYR A 501 -1.76 -31.62 -7.97
C TYR A 501 -0.31 -31.90 -7.57
N LEU A 502 0.18 -31.29 -6.48
CA LEU A 502 1.54 -31.48 -5.98
C LEU A 502 1.88 -32.95 -5.73
N GLN A 503 0.95 -33.74 -5.17
CA GLN A 503 1.17 -35.16 -4.92
C GLN A 503 1.31 -36.01 -6.18
N THR A 504 0.77 -35.57 -7.32
CA THR A 504 0.90 -36.29 -8.60
C THR A 504 2.20 -35.98 -9.33
N ARG A 505 2.96 -34.97 -8.88
CA ARG A 505 4.14 -34.52 -9.61
C ARG A 505 5.35 -35.44 -9.37
N PRO A 506 6.12 -35.76 -10.42
CA PRO A 506 7.28 -36.65 -10.31
C PRO A 506 8.49 -36.01 -9.59
N ASP A 507 8.54 -34.68 -9.50
CA ASP A 507 9.58 -33.91 -8.81
C ASP A 507 9.25 -33.60 -7.34
N VAL A 508 8.11 -34.10 -6.84
CA VAL A 508 7.65 -33.90 -5.46
C VAL A 508 7.66 -35.22 -4.70
N SER A 509 8.20 -35.21 -3.48
CA SER A 509 8.02 -36.30 -2.51
C SER A 509 6.61 -36.19 -1.88
N PRO A 510 5.67 -37.11 -2.19
CA PRO A 510 4.25 -36.93 -1.85
C PRO A 510 3.95 -37.03 -0.33
N ASP A 511 4.91 -37.50 0.46
CA ASP A 511 4.87 -37.64 1.93
C ASP A 511 5.63 -36.53 2.67
N ARG A 512 6.21 -35.56 1.95
CA ARG A 512 7.01 -34.45 2.49
C ARG A 512 6.43 -33.11 2.08
N LEU A 513 5.15 -32.91 2.40
CA LEU A 513 4.44 -31.66 2.14
C LEU A 513 4.44 -30.75 3.37
N GLY A 514 4.65 -29.45 3.15
CA GLY A 514 4.50 -28.43 4.18
C GLY A 514 3.67 -27.24 3.71
N VAL A 515 3.26 -26.39 4.64
CA VAL A 515 2.50 -25.17 4.33
C VAL A 515 2.96 -23.98 5.17
N THR A 516 2.93 -22.79 4.58
CA THR A 516 3.24 -21.54 5.27
C THR A 516 2.55 -20.32 4.63
N GLY A 517 2.57 -19.21 5.35
CA GLY A 517 2.11 -17.90 4.88
C GLY A 517 2.35 -16.82 5.91
N LEU A 518 2.05 -15.57 5.55
CA LEU A 518 2.17 -14.39 6.40
C LEU A 518 0.78 -13.77 6.65
N GLY A 519 0.50 -13.35 7.88
CA GLY A 519 -0.78 -12.68 8.19
C GLY A 519 -1.96 -13.62 7.92
N LEU A 520 -2.90 -13.18 7.09
CA LEU A 520 -4.01 -14.02 6.61
C LEU A 520 -3.51 -15.34 6.01
N GLY A 521 -2.41 -15.33 5.26
CA GLY A 521 -1.82 -16.55 4.70
C GLY A 521 -1.30 -17.50 5.79
N GLY A 522 -0.85 -16.95 6.92
CA GLY A 522 -0.50 -17.75 8.10
C GLY A 522 -1.72 -18.42 8.74
N GLY A 523 -2.87 -17.74 8.74
CA GLY A 523 -4.15 -18.30 9.18
C GLY A 523 -4.65 -19.39 8.26
N LEU A 524 -4.65 -19.14 6.95
CA LEU A 524 -4.99 -20.14 5.95
C LEU A 524 -4.10 -21.38 6.06
N ALA A 525 -2.79 -21.20 6.31
CA ALA A 525 -1.86 -22.30 6.58
C ALA A 525 -2.23 -23.10 7.84
N LEU A 526 -2.65 -22.44 8.93
CA LEU A 526 -3.13 -23.09 10.15
C LEU A 526 -4.37 -23.95 9.87
N TYR A 527 -5.38 -23.36 9.23
CA TYR A 527 -6.63 -24.07 8.92
C TYR A 527 -6.42 -25.21 7.93
N LEU A 528 -5.64 -25.01 6.87
CA LEU A 528 -5.31 -26.08 5.93
C LEU A 528 -4.59 -27.24 6.64
N ALA A 529 -3.59 -26.95 7.47
CA ALA A 529 -2.90 -27.97 8.26
C ALA A 529 -3.85 -28.67 9.24
N ALA A 530 -4.81 -27.97 9.85
CA ALA A 530 -5.78 -28.56 10.76
C ALA A 530 -6.77 -29.52 10.05
N LEU A 531 -7.12 -29.22 8.80
CA LEU A 531 -8.12 -29.94 8.01
C LEU A 531 -7.53 -31.07 7.14
N ASP A 532 -6.28 -30.94 6.69
CA ASP A 532 -5.62 -31.92 5.81
C ASP A 532 -4.40 -32.56 6.50
N GLU A 533 -4.46 -33.88 6.65
CA GLU A 533 -3.43 -34.66 7.35
C GLU A 533 -2.24 -35.04 6.47
N ARG A 534 -2.26 -34.74 5.16
CA ARG A 534 -1.10 -34.92 4.25
C ARG A 534 0.03 -33.95 4.54
N LEU A 535 -0.29 -32.79 5.12
CA LEU A 535 0.69 -31.79 5.50
C LEU A 535 1.47 -32.25 6.71
N ARG A 536 2.78 -32.41 6.54
CA ARG A 536 3.71 -32.91 7.55
C ARG A 536 4.22 -31.83 8.49
N ALA A 537 4.39 -30.60 8.02
CA ALA A 537 4.84 -29.49 8.84
C ALA A 537 4.19 -28.16 8.42
N VAL A 538 3.99 -27.26 9.39
CA VAL A 538 3.41 -25.93 9.16
C VAL A 538 4.20 -24.83 9.86
N VAL A 539 4.35 -23.69 9.17
CA VAL A 539 4.93 -22.45 9.73
C VAL A 539 3.91 -21.31 9.59
N ILE A 540 3.40 -20.84 10.72
CA ILE A 540 2.38 -19.78 10.83
C ILE A 540 3.08 -18.49 11.23
N GLN A 541 3.14 -17.51 10.32
CA GLN A 541 3.77 -16.22 10.60
C GLN A 541 2.72 -15.12 10.78
N ASN A 542 2.72 -14.49 11.95
CA ASN A 542 1.96 -13.27 12.26
C ASN A 542 0.43 -13.36 12.03
N TYR A 543 -0.21 -14.47 12.42
CA TYR A 543 -1.68 -14.63 12.35
C TYR A 543 -2.31 -14.67 13.74
N LEU A 544 -3.37 -13.92 14.01
CA LEU A 544 -3.89 -13.73 15.37
C LEU A 544 -4.39 -15.02 16.04
N GLY A 545 -4.12 -15.15 17.35
CA GLY A 545 -4.55 -16.24 18.22
C GLY A 545 -5.91 -16.03 18.88
N GLY A 546 -6.86 -16.94 18.61
CA GLY A 546 -7.93 -17.54 19.44
C GLY A 546 -8.71 -16.82 20.55
N ASP A 547 -8.13 -15.86 21.24
CA ASP A 547 -8.82 -15.00 22.20
C ASP A 547 -9.15 -13.70 21.50
N ILE A 548 -10.06 -13.75 20.53
CA ILE A 548 -10.55 -12.54 19.88
C ILE A 548 -11.20 -11.70 20.98
N ASP A 549 -10.43 -10.75 21.53
CA ASP A 549 -10.98 -9.49 21.97
C ASP A 549 -11.51 -8.85 20.70
N PRO A 550 -12.83 -8.81 20.49
CA PRO A 550 -13.38 -8.30 19.24
C PRO A 550 -13.04 -6.83 19.02
N LEU A 551 -12.58 -6.11 20.05
CA LEU A 551 -12.01 -4.76 19.95
C LEU A 551 -10.62 -4.73 19.32
N THR A 552 -9.88 -5.82 19.39
CA THR A 552 -8.61 -5.98 18.65
C THR A 552 -8.82 -6.35 17.20
N VAL A 553 -10.07 -6.65 16.79
CA VAL A 553 -10.41 -7.09 15.42
C VAL A 553 -11.40 -6.13 14.76
N LEU A 554 -10.96 -4.88 14.63
CA LEU A 554 -11.66 -3.85 13.84
C LEU A 554 -11.25 -3.95 12.34
N GLY A 555 -11.44 -5.12 11.72
CA GLY A 555 -11.15 -5.33 10.29
C GLY A 555 -12.18 -6.23 9.59
N HIS A 556 -12.05 -6.36 8.25
CA HIS A 556 -13.01 -6.98 7.30
C HIS A 556 -13.47 -8.43 7.48
N GLY A 557 -13.16 -9.10 8.59
CA GLY A 557 -13.75 -10.38 8.97
C GLY A 557 -13.61 -11.55 7.99
N CYS A 558 -12.81 -11.41 6.94
CA CYS A 558 -12.54 -12.45 5.94
C CYS A 558 -11.81 -13.67 6.54
N ASP A 559 -11.21 -13.51 7.72
CA ASP A 559 -10.60 -14.55 8.54
C ASP A 559 -11.53 -15.10 9.65
N PHE A 560 -12.81 -14.70 9.66
CA PHE A 560 -13.79 -15.20 10.61
C PHE A 560 -14.53 -16.43 10.10
N VAL A 561 -14.46 -17.50 10.90
CA VAL A 561 -15.33 -18.66 10.77
C VAL A 561 -16.63 -18.40 11.55
N PRO A 562 -17.79 -18.23 10.88
CA PRO A 562 -19.07 -18.07 11.55
C PRO A 562 -19.32 -19.15 12.60
N ASN A 563 -19.86 -18.77 13.75
CA ASN A 563 -20.22 -19.67 14.85
C ASN A 563 -19.09 -20.49 15.48
N LEU A 564 -17.83 -20.35 15.04
CA LEU A 564 -16.73 -21.14 15.59
C LEU A 564 -16.66 -21.04 17.12
N ARG A 565 -16.79 -19.83 17.66
CA ARG A 565 -16.74 -19.57 19.12
C ARG A 565 -17.75 -20.36 19.95
N ARG A 566 -18.88 -20.80 19.36
CA ARG A 566 -19.86 -21.66 20.04
C ARG A 566 -19.32 -23.07 20.27
N TYR A 567 -18.47 -23.56 19.38
CA TYR A 567 -17.97 -24.92 19.39
C TYR A 567 -16.53 -25.02 19.87
N ALA A 568 -15.66 -24.10 19.47
CA ALA A 568 -14.23 -24.18 19.72
C ALA A 568 -13.57 -22.79 19.72
N GLU A 569 -12.38 -22.74 20.30
CA GLU A 569 -11.47 -21.60 20.14
C GLU A 569 -10.39 -21.92 19.09
N LEU A 570 -9.65 -20.92 18.61
CA LEU A 570 -8.57 -21.20 17.65
C LEU A 570 -7.48 -22.08 18.27
N SER A 571 -7.26 -22.06 19.59
CA SER A 571 -6.35 -23.00 20.24
C SER A 571 -6.80 -24.45 20.09
N ASP A 572 -8.11 -24.71 20.03
CA ASP A 572 -8.66 -26.03 19.73
C ASP A 572 -8.49 -26.40 18.25
N VAL A 573 -8.66 -25.43 17.33
CA VAL A 573 -8.35 -25.64 15.91
C VAL A 573 -6.86 -25.95 15.72
N ALA A 574 -5.97 -25.22 16.38
CA ALA A 574 -4.52 -25.46 16.38
C ALA A 574 -4.16 -26.85 16.93
N ARG A 575 -4.90 -27.33 17.95
CA ARG A 575 -4.73 -28.68 18.50
C ARG A 575 -5.02 -29.77 17.46
N LEU A 576 -5.83 -29.54 16.42
CA LEU A 576 -6.05 -30.52 15.34
C LEU A 576 -4.77 -30.88 14.56
N ILE A 577 -3.73 -30.06 14.66
CA ILE A 577 -2.42 -30.30 14.03
C ILE A 577 -1.60 -31.31 14.86
N VAL A 578 -1.80 -31.38 16.17
CA VAL A 578 -1.08 -32.29 17.07
C VAL A 578 -1.26 -33.75 16.60
N PRO A 579 -0.19 -34.56 16.50
CA PRO A 579 1.19 -34.30 16.96
C PRO A 579 2.15 -33.82 15.87
N ARG A 580 1.66 -33.29 14.73
CA ARG A 580 2.48 -32.87 13.61
C ARG A 580 3.23 -31.55 13.90
N PRO A 581 4.45 -31.36 13.37
CA PRO A 581 5.22 -30.13 13.57
C PRO A 581 4.52 -28.81 13.21
N ALA A 582 4.40 -27.90 14.18
CA ALA A 582 3.86 -26.55 13.99
C ALA A 582 4.71 -25.45 14.64
N LEU A 583 5.17 -24.49 13.83
CA LEU A 583 5.93 -23.32 14.28
C LEU A 583 5.10 -22.04 14.20
N TYR A 584 5.14 -21.26 15.27
CA TYR A 584 4.48 -19.97 15.42
C TYR A 584 5.53 -18.86 15.42
N VAL A 585 5.52 -17.95 14.45
CA VAL A 585 6.53 -16.89 14.26
C VAL A 585 5.89 -15.51 14.35
N TYR A 586 6.36 -14.67 15.27
CA TYR A 586 5.76 -13.33 15.51
C TYR A 586 6.80 -12.24 15.75
N PRO A 587 6.51 -10.98 15.44
CA PRO A 587 7.34 -9.86 15.85
C PRO A 587 7.34 -9.66 17.37
N LYS A 588 8.48 -9.27 17.93
CA LYS A 588 8.56 -8.83 19.33
C LYS A 588 7.79 -7.54 19.59
N GLY A 589 7.32 -7.38 20.83
CA GLY A 589 6.84 -6.10 21.35
C GLY A 589 5.46 -5.65 20.85
N ARG A 590 4.68 -6.52 20.20
CA ARG A 590 3.30 -6.22 19.77
C ARG A 590 2.28 -6.82 20.73
N SER A 591 1.17 -6.12 20.97
CA SER A 591 0.03 -6.64 21.73
C SER A 591 -0.55 -7.90 21.10
N THR A 592 -0.61 -7.96 19.77
CA THR A 592 -1.04 -9.15 19.01
C THR A 592 -0.15 -10.37 19.27
N THR A 593 1.16 -10.16 19.48
CA THR A 593 2.11 -11.22 19.85
C THR A 593 1.82 -11.77 21.25
N VAL A 594 1.44 -10.91 22.19
CA VAL A 594 1.05 -11.32 23.55
C VAL A 594 -0.22 -12.18 23.52
N ALA A 595 -1.23 -11.76 22.75
CA ALA A 595 -2.46 -12.54 22.55
C ALA A 595 -2.17 -13.91 21.90
N ALA A 596 -1.35 -13.92 20.85
CA ALA A 596 -0.92 -15.15 20.19
C ALA A 596 -0.12 -16.09 21.14
N ARG A 597 0.75 -15.53 21.99
CA ARG A 597 1.47 -16.29 23.03
C ARG A 597 0.51 -16.97 24.00
N ALA A 598 -0.52 -16.25 24.46
CA ALA A 598 -1.52 -16.81 25.36
C ALA A 598 -2.27 -17.99 24.73
N SER A 599 -2.70 -17.83 23.47
CA SER A 599 -3.33 -18.92 22.69
C SER A 599 -2.38 -20.12 22.51
N PHE A 600 -1.11 -19.87 22.21
CA PHE A 600 -0.09 -20.91 22.10
C PHE A 600 0.15 -21.64 23.43
N ASP A 601 0.19 -20.93 24.55
CA ASP A 601 0.41 -21.56 25.86
C ASP A 601 -0.75 -22.48 26.27
N ARG A 602 -1.96 -22.24 25.77
CA ARG A 602 -3.10 -23.17 25.96
C ARG A 602 -3.00 -24.44 25.14
N MET A 603 -2.49 -24.35 23.90
CA MET A 603 -2.36 -25.53 23.04
C MET A 603 -1.07 -26.33 23.30
N ARG A 604 0.02 -25.70 23.75
CA ARG A 604 1.34 -26.34 23.94
C ARG A 604 1.31 -27.60 24.81
N PRO A 605 0.56 -27.67 25.92
CA PRO A 605 0.48 -28.88 26.73
C PRO A 605 0.07 -30.13 25.97
N SER A 606 -0.68 -30.00 24.86
CA SER A 606 -1.02 -31.14 24.01
C SER A 606 0.23 -31.81 23.41
N TYR A 607 1.26 -31.08 23.01
CA TYR A 607 2.49 -31.68 22.51
C TYR A 607 3.28 -32.44 23.59
N GLU A 608 3.26 -31.95 24.83
CA GLU A 608 3.82 -32.69 25.99
C GLU A 608 3.02 -33.98 26.24
N VAL A 609 1.70 -33.88 26.11
CA VAL A 609 0.80 -35.02 26.24
C VAL A 609 1.16 -36.08 25.18
N PHE A 610 1.43 -35.68 23.95
CA PHE A 610 1.86 -36.61 22.90
C PHE A 610 3.36 -36.97 22.93
N ARG A 611 4.12 -36.52 23.96
CA ARG A 611 5.56 -36.74 24.12
C ARG A 611 6.38 -36.26 22.92
N CYS A 612 5.95 -35.16 22.31
CA CYS A 612 6.61 -34.52 21.18
C CYS A 612 6.77 -33.00 21.37
N PRO A 613 7.28 -32.52 22.51
CA PRO A 613 7.36 -31.09 22.80
C PRO A 613 8.25 -30.29 21.82
N ASP A 614 9.19 -30.96 21.17
CA ASP A 614 10.07 -30.41 20.13
C ASP A 614 9.34 -30.13 18.81
N ARG A 615 8.18 -30.75 18.57
CA ARG A 615 7.34 -30.54 17.38
C ARG A 615 6.50 -29.26 17.47
N THR A 616 6.64 -28.45 18.50
CA THR A 616 6.03 -27.12 18.50
C THR A 616 6.92 -26.08 19.13
N ARG A 617 6.90 -24.87 18.57
CA ARG A 617 7.65 -23.75 19.11
C ARG A 617 6.94 -22.45 18.79
N PHE A 618 7.14 -21.48 19.67
CA PHE A 618 6.83 -20.09 19.37
C PHE A 618 8.14 -19.30 19.36
N TYR A 619 8.35 -18.57 18.28
CA TYR A 619 9.55 -17.81 18.01
C TYR A 619 9.19 -16.34 17.79
N GLU A 620 9.94 -15.45 18.43
CA GLU A 620 9.77 -14.02 18.28
C GLU A 620 10.99 -13.37 17.59
N HIS A 621 10.75 -12.47 16.63
CA HIS A 621 11.80 -11.83 15.83
C HIS A 621 11.69 -10.30 15.81
N ASP A 622 12.77 -9.65 15.37
CA ASP A 622 12.89 -8.19 15.28
C ASP A 622 12.67 -7.66 13.85
N LYS A 623 12.21 -8.51 12.92
CA LYS A 623 11.96 -8.16 11.49
C LYS A 623 10.63 -7.43 11.23
N GLY A 624 9.96 -6.92 12.26
CA GLY A 624 8.67 -6.24 12.08
C GLY A 624 7.61 -7.14 11.44
N SER A 625 6.91 -6.65 10.43
CA SER A 625 5.83 -7.41 9.77
C SER A 625 6.31 -8.33 8.64
N ASP A 626 7.61 -8.38 8.37
CA ASP A 626 8.15 -9.14 7.25
C ASP A 626 8.24 -10.64 7.55
N TYR A 627 8.04 -11.45 6.51
CA TYR A 627 8.17 -12.90 6.58
C TYR A 627 9.62 -13.31 6.86
N ASP A 628 9.81 -14.20 7.86
CA ASP A 628 11.13 -14.76 8.19
C ASP A 628 11.37 -16.10 7.49
N ALA A 629 11.89 -16.05 6.26
CA ALA A 629 12.20 -17.25 5.48
C ALA A 629 13.31 -18.11 6.08
N ALA A 630 14.27 -17.51 6.80
CA ALA A 630 15.36 -18.26 7.42
C ALA A 630 14.85 -19.18 8.52
N VAL A 631 13.93 -18.68 9.35
CA VAL A 631 13.32 -19.44 10.44
C VAL A 631 12.35 -20.49 9.90
N ALA A 632 11.57 -20.15 8.87
CA ALA A 632 10.69 -21.12 8.20
C ALA A 632 11.50 -22.28 7.60
N ARG A 633 12.61 -21.96 6.90
CA ARG A 633 13.52 -22.95 6.34
C ARG A 633 14.06 -23.89 7.41
N LEU A 634 14.60 -23.37 8.53
CA LEU A 634 15.14 -24.23 9.60
C LEU A 634 14.11 -25.24 10.14
N TRP A 635 12.84 -24.83 10.20
CA TRP A 635 11.75 -25.71 10.62
C TRP A 635 11.45 -26.78 9.57
N PHE A 636 11.35 -26.40 8.29
CA PHE A 636 11.11 -27.36 7.22
C PHE A 636 12.29 -28.30 7.00
N ASP A 637 13.53 -27.82 7.13
CA ASP A 637 14.74 -28.64 7.00
C ASP A 637 14.69 -29.75 8.05
N ARG A 638 14.38 -29.39 9.30
CA ARG A 638 14.24 -30.35 10.40
C ARG A 638 13.16 -31.42 10.13
N TRP A 639 11.98 -31.01 9.67
CA TRP A 639 10.80 -31.88 9.68
C TRP A 639 10.45 -32.53 8.35
N LEU A 640 10.93 -31.99 7.23
CA LEU A 640 10.68 -32.53 5.88
C LEU A 640 11.94 -33.11 5.23
N VAL A 641 13.14 -32.67 5.64
CA VAL A 641 14.40 -33.13 5.05
C VAL A 641 15.09 -34.13 5.98
N GLU A 642 15.43 -33.71 7.21
CA GLU A 642 16.22 -34.49 8.17
C GLU A 642 15.43 -35.64 8.80
N GLU A 643 14.17 -35.41 9.15
CA GLU A 643 13.34 -36.43 9.76
C GLU A 643 12.86 -37.41 8.67
N GLU A 644 13.35 -38.64 8.70
CA GLU A 644 12.92 -39.67 7.76
C GLU A 644 11.67 -40.41 8.23
N ASP A 645 11.39 -40.44 9.54
CA ASP A 645 10.27 -41.19 10.09
C ASP A 645 8.92 -40.47 9.86
N PRO A 646 7.98 -41.04 9.08
CA PRO A 646 6.64 -40.49 8.92
C PRO A 646 5.78 -40.64 10.19
N SER A 647 6.30 -41.16 11.31
CA SER A 647 5.64 -41.06 12.63
C SER A 647 5.47 -39.62 13.15
N CYS A 648 5.99 -38.63 12.41
CA CYS A 648 5.52 -37.25 12.54
C CYS A 648 4.05 -37.08 12.13
N LEU A 649 3.59 -37.83 11.12
CA LEU A 649 2.21 -37.93 10.65
C LEU A 649 1.40 -38.97 11.44
N LEU A 650 2.06 -40.06 11.87
CA LEU A 650 1.44 -41.15 12.60
C LEU A 650 1.73 -41.04 14.10
N TRP A 651 0.66 -40.79 14.85
CA TRP A 651 0.45 -40.99 16.30
C TRP A 651 1.66 -41.52 17.09
N ALA A 652 1.95 -40.89 18.23
CA ALA A 652 2.93 -41.38 19.20
C ALA A 652 2.81 -42.92 19.39
N PRO A 653 3.91 -43.68 19.30
CA PRO A 653 3.86 -45.12 19.14
C PRO A 653 3.08 -45.80 20.26
N VAL A 654 2.30 -46.83 19.90
CA VAL A 654 1.80 -47.85 20.83
C VAL A 654 2.98 -48.36 21.63
N GLU A 655 2.80 -48.51 22.95
CA GLU A 655 3.79 -49.06 23.86
C GLU A 655 4.54 -50.23 23.20
N LYS A 656 5.88 -50.19 23.22
CA LYS A 656 6.65 -51.42 23.07
C LYS A 656 6.25 -52.31 24.25
N SER A 657 5.31 -53.21 24.03
CA SER A 657 5.04 -54.33 24.90
C SER A 657 6.28 -55.22 24.91
N GLY A 658 7.07 -55.12 25.98
CA GLY A 658 8.02 -56.13 26.45
C GLY A 658 9.25 -56.42 25.59
N CYS A 659 10.41 -55.99 26.07
CA CYS A 659 11.57 -56.85 26.32
C CYS A 659 12.39 -56.25 27.46
#